data_AF-A0A8T4ZMN3-F1
#
_entry.id   AF-A0A8T4ZMN3-F1
#
_cell.length_a   1.000
_cell.length_b   1.000
_cell.length_c   1.000
_cell.angle_alpha   90.00
_cell.angle_beta   90.00
_cell.angle_gamma   90.00
#
_symmetry.space_group_name_H-M   'P 1'
#
loop_
_entity.id
_entity.type
_entity.pdbx_description
1 polymer ?
#
loop_
_entity_poly.entity_id
_entity_poly.type
_entity_poly.pdbx_seq_one_letter_code
_entity_poly.pdbx_strand_id
1 'polypeptide(L)'
;MDTGVDWHHPDLANNIWNNTDEWIDGVDNDGNGFIDDVRGWDFVDTFIDVWQGEDGTVRDNDPMDFYGHGTHCAGIAGAVGNNSIGICGVTWNCKIMPVRAGFMDTEGTGTLEIDDAAAAIIYAADNGADIISCSWGGHYDSHTIHDAVNYAYQAGVLVVAAAGNEWTDIRTYPAAYDEVIAVAATSSSDYTTFFTNFGEWIELAAPGEDIYSTLPEASYDFASGTSMATPFVAGVAALVWSRFPQMNANQVRQQLRFTSKDLGDVDFDILFGYGRIDAKEAVELVQQESDVAVFEVRIHSPVTLGTTASIDVAVINAGTLTKYGLNMRFLVNGSQVDTETIAMLSEGEVEWVRFLWNTAQCQQGYYNLTAQVLPLNGENRTTNNSLSKTVFVRQPRTISVPWDKETIQQAIDNATEGDTIVVYTEFSVETLYLYKDGIKLIGSSTVVDGNTWLDVLRVCANNVEIRGFSFRNSKKIATRYPPFSGILLYYCNNVNISDVEVANSRVGIFVYCSNNVTLRNTHMVGNIFNFGIDGIELSNFMHDIDESNMIEEETFHYLKNKRNVTFSSMRGCVVLVNSTNVTFGNCELTENYGGITCAYSTNIEVFNSHFSKNQIGIWIRSCSLVTVQYAELLENNVGIHVENSSSITLKNNIVSGKVISGAGIWFQTSSQCKAESNSIRSSRFDFYLLYSSENNITCNGISESGSNGLCLQNSDNNVICGNQFFNHTSSVAGQGVALNISKSFGNRIYHNSFIDNTQTAVSFDSVNVFDDGYPAGGNYWSDYAGEDVYCGVFQNETGRDGIGDVPYVIDASNMDHYPLIYPCFGVKFELEKLNIVERTQRIQCVIESPLFYMFSINSSQVFIDQPIQVFPESLVFGDYNNNTVPDVLACFPMVGIADFAMTQIEDNAECFRFFRGFALRITVMVCVVLGNSASQAEEEITVVSDVSSVPN
;
A
#
# COMPACT_ATOMS: atom_id res chain seq x y z
N MET A 1 24.36 -17.00 2.97
CA MET A 1 23.02 -16.89 2.37
C MET A 1 23.17 -17.00 0.87
N ASP A 2 22.61 -18.04 0.26
CA ASP A 2 22.88 -18.43 -1.13
C ASP A 2 21.79 -19.39 -1.67
N THR A 3 22.12 -20.30 -2.58
CA THR A 3 21.25 -21.38 -3.11
C THR A 3 21.02 -22.55 -2.15
N GLY A 4 21.48 -22.43 -0.90
CA GLY A 4 21.50 -23.49 0.11
C GLY A 4 22.90 -24.03 0.35
N VAL A 5 23.01 -25.12 1.10
CA VAL A 5 24.27 -25.87 1.30
C VAL A 5 23.96 -27.37 1.29
N ASP A 6 24.76 -28.18 0.58
CA ASP A 6 24.79 -29.63 0.80
C ASP A 6 25.37 -29.93 2.18
N TRP A 7 24.49 -29.92 3.17
CA TRP A 7 24.81 -30.13 4.58
C TRP A 7 25.20 -31.59 4.89
N HIS A 8 25.06 -32.53 3.94
CA HIS A 8 25.61 -33.89 4.05
C HIS A 8 27.02 -34.03 3.50
N HIS A 9 27.52 -33.03 2.78
CA HIS A 9 28.84 -33.11 2.16
C HIS A 9 29.90 -33.47 3.22
N PRO A 10 30.72 -34.52 3.03
CA PRO A 10 31.60 -35.05 4.08
C PRO A 10 32.66 -34.04 4.56
N ASP A 11 32.96 -33.05 3.72
CA ASP A 11 33.89 -31.96 4.01
C ASP A 11 33.23 -30.73 4.66
N LEU A 12 31.90 -30.73 4.81
CA LEU A 12 31.12 -29.65 5.43
C LEU A 12 30.33 -30.10 6.66
N ALA A 13 29.84 -31.34 6.69
CA ALA A 13 28.86 -31.83 7.66
C ALA A 13 29.23 -31.55 9.14
N ASN A 14 30.51 -31.62 9.51
CA ASN A 14 30.95 -31.35 10.89
C ASN A 14 30.96 -29.84 11.26
N ASN A 15 30.92 -28.98 10.25
CA ASN A 15 30.91 -27.52 10.39
C ASN A 15 29.53 -26.92 10.13
N ILE A 16 28.50 -27.71 9.83
CA ILE A 16 27.12 -27.20 9.78
C ILE A 16 26.69 -26.77 11.20
N TRP A 17 26.08 -25.58 11.25
CA TRP A 17 25.44 -25.02 12.43
C TRP A 17 24.23 -25.86 12.80
N ASN A 18 23.98 -25.95 14.11
CA ASN A 18 22.85 -26.69 14.64
C ASN A 18 22.13 -25.79 15.63
N ASN A 19 20.87 -25.44 15.35
CA ASN A 19 19.99 -24.82 16.32
C ASN A 19 19.76 -25.82 17.45
N THR A 20 20.32 -25.53 18.63
CA THR A 20 20.24 -26.45 19.78
C THR A 20 18.91 -26.36 20.53
N ASP A 21 18.11 -25.34 20.22
CA ASP A 21 16.82 -25.10 20.84
C ASP A 21 15.65 -25.71 20.03
N GLU A 22 15.98 -26.43 18.94
CA GLU A 22 15.03 -27.03 17.99
C GLU A 22 15.18 -28.55 17.84
N TRP A 23 14.07 -29.21 17.54
CA TRP A 23 13.96 -30.65 17.25
C TRP A 23 13.07 -30.88 16.02
N ILE A 24 13.33 -31.97 15.29
CA ILE A 24 12.47 -32.34 14.16
C ILE A 24 11.20 -33.03 14.70
N ASP A 25 10.24 -32.25 15.16
CA ASP A 25 8.95 -32.73 15.70
C ASP A 25 7.70 -32.03 15.12
N GLY A 26 7.89 -31.11 14.17
CA GLY A 26 6.85 -30.34 13.49
C GLY A 26 6.37 -29.15 14.30
N VAL A 27 7.16 -28.65 15.24
CA VAL A 27 6.83 -27.54 16.14
C VAL A 27 8.01 -26.58 16.20
N ASP A 28 7.73 -25.28 16.02
CA ASP A 28 8.65 -24.19 16.37
C ASP A 28 8.86 -24.18 17.90
N ASN A 29 9.97 -24.77 18.33
CA ASN A 29 10.32 -25.03 19.73
C ASN A 29 10.95 -23.81 20.41
N ASP A 30 11.73 -23.02 19.68
CA ASP A 30 12.38 -21.81 20.18
C ASP A 30 11.49 -20.56 20.06
N GLY A 31 10.39 -20.65 19.29
CA GLY A 31 9.40 -19.60 19.08
C GLY A 31 9.87 -18.51 18.13
N ASN A 32 10.84 -18.80 17.25
CA ASN A 32 11.42 -17.85 16.31
C ASN A 32 10.57 -17.66 15.03
N GLY A 33 9.51 -18.47 14.85
CA GLY A 33 8.59 -18.44 13.71
C GLY A 33 8.90 -19.47 12.62
N PHE A 34 9.93 -20.31 12.79
CA PHE A 34 10.44 -21.24 11.79
C PHE A 34 10.42 -22.68 12.33
N ILE A 35 9.48 -23.48 11.83
CA ILE A 35 9.25 -24.84 12.35
C ILE A 35 10.41 -25.78 12.03
N ASP A 36 11.04 -26.35 13.05
CA ASP A 36 12.11 -27.36 12.95
C ASP A 36 13.35 -26.84 12.18
N ASP A 37 13.73 -25.57 12.32
CA ASP A 37 14.88 -24.94 11.61
C ASP A 37 16.27 -25.36 12.15
N VAL A 38 16.40 -26.64 12.53
CA VAL A 38 17.53 -27.27 13.25
C VAL A 38 18.91 -26.97 12.66
N ARG A 39 19.00 -26.58 11.39
CA ARG A 39 20.26 -26.35 10.66
C ARG A 39 20.24 -25.10 9.79
N GLY A 40 19.18 -24.31 9.82
CA GLY A 40 18.94 -23.26 8.86
C GLY A 40 17.57 -23.36 8.18
N TRP A 41 17.31 -22.43 7.27
CA TRP A 41 16.00 -22.25 6.66
C TRP A 41 16.07 -22.00 5.15
N ASP A 42 15.04 -22.45 4.44
CA ASP A 42 14.78 -22.19 3.04
C ASP A 42 13.67 -21.16 2.87
N PHE A 43 14.01 -20.01 2.30
CA PHE A 43 13.10 -18.91 2.05
C PHE A 43 12.44 -18.96 0.67
N VAL A 44 12.82 -19.86 -0.22
CA VAL A 44 12.36 -19.81 -1.61
C VAL A 44 10.89 -20.28 -1.75
N ASP A 45 9.99 -19.36 -2.13
CA ASP A 45 8.61 -19.68 -2.50
C ASP A 45 8.15 -18.92 -3.76
N THR A 46 8.61 -19.38 -4.92
CA THR A 46 8.39 -18.67 -6.19
C THR A 46 7.20 -19.20 -7.01
N PHE A 47 6.56 -18.30 -7.76
CA PHE A 47 5.60 -18.65 -8.81
C PHE A 47 6.27 -18.84 -10.18
N ILE A 48 7.58 -18.62 -10.27
CA ILE A 48 8.39 -18.80 -11.49
C ILE A 48 8.80 -20.28 -11.58
N ASP A 49 8.80 -20.84 -12.79
CA ASP A 49 9.30 -22.20 -12.99
C ASP A 49 10.78 -22.29 -12.61
N VAL A 50 11.10 -23.23 -11.70
CA VAL A 50 12.48 -23.53 -11.27
C VAL A 50 13.11 -24.63 -12.13
N TRP A 51 14.43 -24.77 -12.07
CA TRP A 51 15.15 -25.84 -12.73
C TRP A 51 14.67 -27.23 -12.29
N GLN A 52 14.78 -28.23 -13.18
CA GLN A 52 14.32 -29.58 -12.87
C GLN A 52 15.08 -30.17 -11.66
N GLY A 53 14.35 -30.39 -10.56
CA GLY A 53 14.88 -30.98 -9.33
C GLY A 53 15.15 -29.99 -8.21
N GLU A 54 15.00 -28.69 -8.45
CA GLU A 54 14.96 -27.66 -7.41
C GLU A 54 13.64 -27.71 -6.64
N ASP A 55 13.70 -27.36 -5.35
CA ASP A 55 12.52 -26.99 -4.57
C ASP A 55 12.33 -25.47 -4.61
N GLY A 56 11.16 -25.00 -5.00
CA GLY A 56 10.86 -23.56 -4.98
C GLY A 56 9.41 -23.28 -4.67
N THR A 57 8.73 -24.23 -4.02
CA THR A 57 7.27 -24.17 -3.84
C THR A 57 6.83 -23.69 -2.47
N VAL A 58 7.65 -23.87 -1.44
CA VAL A 58 7.31 -23.53 -0.06
C VAL A 58 8.57 -23.24 0.73
N ARG A 59 8.49 -22.25 1.62
CA ARG A 59 9.53 -21.98 2.62
C ARG A 59 9.53 -23.08 3.68
N ASP A 60 10.67 -23.71 3.95
CA ASP A 60 10.76 -24.83 4.89
C ASP A 60 12.14 -24.97 5.56
N ASN A 61 12.33 -26.05 6.32
CA ASN A 61 13.54 -26.33 7.09
C ASN A 61 14.59 -27.18 6.34
N ASP A 62 14.52 -27.26 5.01
CA ASP A 62 15.52 -27.94 4.18
C ASP A 62 16.30 -26.97 3.28
N PRO A 63 17.33 -26.28 3.82
CA PRO A 63 18.19 -25.37 3.05
C PRO A 63 19.21 -26.14 2.19
N MET A 64 18.79 -27.24 1.55
CA MET A 64 19.60 -28.06 0.66
C MET A 64 20.01 -27.28 -0.60
N ASP A 65 21.23 -27.49 -1.06
CA ASP A 65 21.69 -26.95 -2.34
C ASP A 65 21.55 -27.99 -3.45
N PHE A 66 20.76 -27.66 -4.47
CA PHE A 66 20.49 -28.57 -5.57
C PHE A 66 21.43 -28.37 -6.76
N TYR A 67 22.14 -27.24 -6.83
CA TYR A 67 23.01 -26.91 -7.96
C TYR A 67 24.48 -26.80 -7.57
N GLY A 68 24.78 -26.13 -6.45
CA GLY A 68 26.13 -26.15 -5.86
C GLY A 68 26.80 -24.80 -5.61
N HIS A 69 26.20 -23.68 -5.99
CA HIS A 69 26.84 -22.36 -5.81
C HIS A 69 27.05 -22.04 -4.32
N GLY A 70 26.01 -22.22 -3.51
CA GLY A 70 26.09 -22.03 -2.06
C GLY A 70 27.02 -23.03 -1.37
N THR A 71 27.02 -24.30 -1.80
CA THR A 71 27.95 -25.34 -1.32
C THR A 71 29.39 -24.99 -1.64
N HIS A 72 29.67 -24.42 -2.81
CA HIS A 72 31.01 -23.97 -3.20
C HIS A 72 31.50 -22.83 -2.31
N CYS A 73 30.64 -21.84 -2.07
CA CYS A 73 30.94 -20.73 -1.17
C CYS A 73 31.13 -21.17 0.29
N ALA A 74 30.31 -22.11 0.78
CA ALA A 74 30.42 -22.69 2.12
C ALA A 74 31.77 -23.41 2.32
N GLY A 75 32.24 -24.16 1.32
CA GLY A 75 33.55 -24.81 1.36
C GLY A 75 34.72 -23.85 1.47
N ILE A 76 34.68 -22.73 0.73
CA ILE A 76 35.72 -21.69 0.79
C ILE A 76 35.79 -21.11 2.20
N ALA A 77 34.64 -20.75 2.78
CA ALA A 77 34.60 -20.16 4.11
C ALA A 77 35.05 -21.16 5.20
N GLY A 78 34.59 -22.42 5.12
CA GLY A 78 34.62 -23.31 6.28
C GLY A 78 34.65 -24.82 6.04
N ALA A 79 35.19 -25.34 4.92
CA ALA A 79 35.44 -26.78 4.81
C ALA A 79 36.37 -27.30 5.93
N VAL A 80 36.12 -28.53 6.38
CA VAL A 80 36.77 -29.15 7.54
C VAL A 80 38.23 -29.45 7.24
N GLY A 81 39.14 -28.68 7.84
CA GLY A 81 40.57 -28.92 7.66
C GLY A 81 41.07 -30.22 8.32
N ASN A 82 42.14 -30.79 7.74
CA ASN A 82 42.85 -31.97 8.26
C ASN A 82 42.02 -33.27 8.40
N ASN A 83 40.89 -33.41 7.68
CA ASN A 83 40.10 -34.64 7.65
C ASN A 83 40.57 -35.66 6.57
N SER A 84 41.62 -35.33 5.80
CA SER A 84 42.18 -36.13 4.69
C SER A 84 41.27 -36.30 3.46
N ILE A 85 40.26 -35.43 3.31
CA ILE A 85 39.29 -35.44 2.20
C ILE A 85 39.31 -34.03 1.59
N GLY A 86 39.04 -33.92 0.29
CA GLY A 86 38.65 -32.64 -0.32
C GLY A 86 39.65 -31.49 -0.16
N ILE A 87 39.15 -30.39 0.40
CA ILE A 87 39.85 -29.11 0.53
C ILE A 87 40.01 -28.72 2.01
N CYS A 88 40.45 -27.49 2.28
CA CYS A 88 40.30 -26.87 3.59
C CYS A 88 39.75 -25.46 3.41
N GLY A 89 38.73 -25.10 4.17
CA GLY A 89 38.22 -23.75 4.19
C GLY A 89 39.21 -22.80 4.85
N VAL A 90 38.90 -21.50 4.82
CA VAL A 90 39.68 -20.49 5.54
C VAL A 90 39.60 -20.71 7.05
N THR A 91 38.41 -20.99 7.59
CA THR A 91 38.21 -21.30 9.01
C THR A 91 37.76 -22.74 9.22
N TRP A 92 38.61 -23.58 9.80
CA TRP A 92 38.35 -25.03 9.86
C TRP A 92 37.30 -25.47 10.87
N ASN A 93 36.90 -24.60 11.80
CA ASN A 93 35.99 -24.91 12.90
C ASN A 93 34.85 -23.89 13.04
N CYS A 94 34.57 -23.08 12.00
CA CYS A 94 33.41 -22.20 12.05
C CYS A 94 32.12 -23.00 11.89
N LYS A 95 31.01 -22.44 12.36
CA LYS A 95 29.69 -23.00 12.11
C LYS A 95 29.05 -22.27 10.94
N ILE A 96 28.69 -23.03 9.91
CA ILE A 96 28.04 -22.55 8.71
C ILE A 96 26.54 -22.70 8.94
N MET A 97 25.79 -21.61 8.93
CA MET A 97 24.33 -21.60 8.93
C MET A 97 23.84 -21.56 7.47
N PRO A 98 23.40 -22.70 6.90
CA PRO A 98 22.67 -22.71 5.64
C PRO A 98 21.46 -21.77 5.69
N VAL A 99 21.42 -20.79 4.80
CA VAL A 99 20.24 -19.94 4.60
C VAL A 99 20.05 -19.85 3.10
N ARG A 100 19.01 -20.52 2.61
CA ARG A 100 18.67 -20.59 1.19
C ARG A 100 17.68 -19.48 0.86
N ALA A 101 18.06 -18.62 -0.08
CA ALA A 101 17.24 -17.49 -0.55
C ALA A 101 17.30 -17.31 -2.07
N GLY A 102 18.14 -18.11 -2.75
CA GLY A 102 18.24 -18.13 -4.20
C GLY A 102 17.99 -19.53 -4.75
N PHE A 103 17.66 -19.59 -6.03
CA PHE A 103 17.41 -20.83 -6.75
C PHE A 103 17.86 -20.70 -8.21
N MET A 104 17.97 -21.81 -8.92
CA MET A 104 18.18 -21.80 -10.36
C MET A 104 16.86 -21.79 -11.13
N ASP A 105 16.69 -20.84 -12.04
CA ASP A 105 15.54 -20.81 -12.95
C ASP A 105 15.69 -21.82 -14.10
N THR A 106 14.63 -21.97 -14.92
CA THR A 106 14.66 -22.88 -16.08
C THR A 106 15.67 -22.51 -17.18
N GLU A 107 16.23 -21.30 -17.17
CA GLU A 107 17.27 -20.86 -18.09
C GLU A 107 18.68 -21.18 -17.58
N GLY A 108 18.79 -21.68 -16.35
CA GLY A 108 20.07 -21.96 -15.69
C GLY A 108 20.68 -20.75 -15.01
N THR A 109 19.88 -19.72 -14.71
CA THR A 109 20.32 -18.48 -14.08
C THR A 109 20.00 -18.51 -12.59
N GLY A 110 20.97 -18.12 -11.75
CA GLY A 110 20.72 -17.91 -10.32
C GLY A 110 19.79 -16.71 -10.12
N THR A 111 18.65 -16.96 -9.50
CA THR A 111 17.58 -15.99 -9.24
C THR A 111 17.31 -15.90 -7.75
N LEU A 112 16.89 -14.73 -7.29
CA LEU A 112 16.54 -14.45 -5.90
C LEU A 112 15.44 -13.39 -5.86
N GLU A 113 14.47 -13.55 -4.96
CA GLU A 113 13.39 -12.60 -4.73
C GLU A 113 13.73 -11.63 -3.59
N ILE A 114 13.25 -10.38 -3.71
CA ILE A 114 13.65 -9.29 -2.81
C ILE A 114 13.22 -9.54 -1.36
N ASP A 115 12.02 -10.08 -1.16
CA ASP A 115 11.47 -10.40 0.15
C ASP A 115 12.14 -11.63 0.77
N ASP A 116 12.51 -12.64 -0.03
CA ASP A 116 13.28 -13.80 0.43
C ASP A 116 14.65 -13.36 0.96
N ALA A 117 15.40 -12.55 0.20
CA ALA A 117 16.69 -12.02 0.67
C ALA A 117 16.57 -11.21 1.95
N ALA A 118 15.56 -10.32 2.04
CA ALA A 118 15.38 -9.48 3.21
C ALA A 118 15.04 -10.33 4.45
N ALA A 119 14.12 -11.30 4.32
CA ALA A 119 13.75 -12.21 5.40
C ALA A 119 14.93 -13.09 5.82
N ALA A 120 15.72 -13.59 4.86
CA ALA A 120 16.88 -14.42 5.12
C ALA A 120 18.02 -13.68 5.84
N ILE A 121 18.24 -12.39 5.54
CA ILE A 121 19.20 -11.55 6.28
C ILE A 121 18.76 -11.36 7.73
N ILE A 122 17.47 -11.07 7.95
CA ILE A 122 16.91 -10.89 9.30
C ILE A 122 17.01 -12.19 10.09
N TYR A 123 16.59 -13.32 9.50
CA TYR A 123 16.68 -14.65 10.10
C TYR A 123 18.10 -14.98 10.54
N ALA A 124 19.10 -14.76 9.67
CA ALA A 124 20.48 -15.05 10.00
C ALA A 124 20.97 -14.21 11.18
N ALA A 125 20.60 -12.92 11.22
CA ALA A 125 20.94 -12.04 12.33
C ALA A 125 20.27 -12.46 13.64
N ASP A 126 18.98 -12.78 13.60
CA ASP A 126 18.20 -13.16 14.79
C ASP A 126 18.63 -14.53 15.34
N ASN A 127 19.07 -15.44 14.48
CA ASN A 127 19.61 -16.75 14.86
C ASN A 127 21.10 -16.73 15.23
N GLY A 128 21.67 -15.52 15.42
CA GLY A 128 23.00 -15.35 16.00
C GLY A 128 24.16 -15.59 15.03
N ALA A 129 23.96 -15.38 13.72
CA ALA A 129 25.08 -15.34 12.79
C ALA A 129 25.97 -14.12 13.09
N ASP A 130 27.27 -14.34 13.34
CA ASP A 130 28.23 -13.24 13.48
C ASP A 130 28.54 -12.56 12.14
N ILE A 131 28.46 -13.33 11.04
CA ILE A 131 28.85 -12.92 9.69
C ILE A 131 27.85 -13.48 8.68
N ILE A 132 27.33 -12.62 7.80
CA ILE A 132 26.49 -13.00 6.66
C ILE A 132 27.31 -12.81 5.38
N SER A 133 27.56 -13.90 4.66
CA SER A 133 28.18 -13.89 3.32
C SER A 133 27.09 -13.94 2.24
N CYS A 134 27.08 -12.93 1.37
CA CYS A 134 26.14 -12.72 0.28
C CYS A 134 26.86 -12.80 -1.07
N SER A 135 26.92 -13.99 -1.67
CA SER A 135 27.58 -14.20 -2.96
C SER A 135 26.64 -13.95 -4.16
N TRP A 136 25.84 -12.90 -4.05
CA TRP A 136 24.80 -12.48 -5.01
C TRP A 136 24.69 -10.95 -5.02
N GLY A 137 24.07 -10.39 -6.06
CA GLY A 137 23.78 -8.96 -6.11
C GLY A 137 23.14 -8.51 -7.43
N GLY A 138 22.71 -7.25 -7.47
CA GLY A 138 22.13 -6.64 -8.66
C GLY A 138 22.29 -5.11 -8.71
N HIS A 139 22.06 -4.50 -9.88
CA HIS A 139 22.31 -3.06 -10.08
C HIS A 139 21.21 -2.13 -9.55
N TYR A 140 20.11 -2.68 -9.03
CA TYR A 140 18.99 -1.90 -8.52
C TYR A 140 19.03 -1.83 -7.00
N ASP A 141 18.96 -0.61 -6.47
CA ASP A 141 18.79 -0.37 -5.05
C ASP A 141 17.40 -0.81 -4.59
N SER A 142 17.32 -1.47 -3.44
CA SER A 142 16.10 -1.93 -2.80
C SER A 142 16.05 -1.47 -1.36
N HIS A 143 15.09 -0.59 -1.04
CA HIS A 143 14.86 -0.15 0.35
C HIS A 143 14.62 -1.34 1.29
N THR A 144 13.91 -2.37 0.84
CA THR A 144 13.64 -3.57 1.65
C THR A 144 14.92 -4.32 2.02
N ILE A 145 15.83 -4.52 1.07
CA ILE A 145 17.11 -5.19 1.33
C ILE A 145 18.00 -4.28 2.18
N HIS A 146 18.02 -2.99 1.89
CA HIS A 146 18.83 -2.04 2.67
C HIS A 146 18.37 -1.98 4.13
N ASP A 147 17.07 -1.99 4.39
CA ASP A 147 16.51 -2.03 5.75
C ASP A 147 16.92 -3.31 6.50
N ALA A 148 16.90 -4.47 5.82
CA ALA A 148 17.36 -5.73 6.39
C ALA A 148 18.88 -5.74 6.66
N VAL A 149 19.69 -5.19 5.74
CA VAL A 149 21.14 -5.01 5.93
C VAL A 149 21.41 -4.07 7.10
N ASN A 150 20.69 -2.96 7.21
CA ASN A 150 20.79 -2.02 8.32
C ASN A 150 20.42 -2.68 9.64
N TYR A 151 19.39 -3.53 9.65
CA TYR A 151 19.00 -4.31 10.83
C TYR A 151 20.15 -5.23 11.28
N ALA A 152 20.69 -6.04 10.37
CA ALA A 152 21.83 -6.93 10.66
C ALA A 152 23.06 -6.14 11.15
N TYR A 153 23.37 -5.01 10.50
CA TYR A 153 24.46 -4.13 10.91
C TYR A 153 24.27 -3.58 12.34
N GLN A 154 23.06 -3.12 12.66
CA GLN A 154 22.71 -2.62 14.00
C GLN A 154 22.71 -3.73 15.07
N ALA A 155 22.39 -4.96 14.68
CA ALA A 155 22.51 -6.14 15.54
C ALA A 155 23.97 -6.57 15.77
N GLY A 156 24.94 -5.92 15.11
CA GLY A 156 26.37 -6.21 15.25
C GLY A 156 26.85 -7.34 14.34
N VAL A 157 26.09 -7.69 13.30
CA VAL A 157 26.43 -8.72 12.31
C VAL A 157 27.27 -8.11 11.19
N LEU A 158 28.34 -8.79 10.80
CA LEU A 158 29.16 -8.36 9.68
C LEU A 158 28.60 -8.88 8.35
N VAL A 159 28.16 -7.98 7.47
CA VAL A 159 27.66 -8.36 6.14
C VAL A 159 28.77 -8.19 5.11
N VAL A 160 29.02 -9.23 4.31
CA VAL A 160 30.05 -9.29 3.27
C VAL A 160 29.39 -9.69 1.96
N ALA A 161 29.61 -8.95 0.88
CA ALA A 161 28.93 -9.21 -0.39
C ALA A 161 29.82 -9.07 -1.63
N ALA A 162 29.45 -9.83 -2.67
CA ALA A 162 30.16 -9.87 -3.95
C ALA A 162 29.96 -8.58 -4.75
N ALA A 163 31.05 -8.07 -5.35
CA ALA A 163 30.99 -6.86 -6.19
C ALA A 163 30.28 -7.07 -7.54
N GLY A 164 30.11 -8.31 -8.01
CA GLY A 164 29.56 -8.59 -9.35
C GLY A 164 30.64 -8.81 -10.41
N ASN A 165 30.23 -9.28 -11.59
CA ASN A 165 31.10 -9.99 -12.55
C ASN A 165 30.99 -9.43 -13.99
N GLU A 166 30.69 -8.14 -14.16
CA GLU A 166 30.40 -7.52 -15.46
C GLU A 166 31.49 -6.55 -15.96
N TRP A 167 32.57 -6.36 -15.19
CA TRP A 167 33.61 -5.35 -15.45
C TRP A 167 33.04 -3.93 -15.62
N THR A 168 32.26 -3.50 -14.62
CA THR A 168 31.63 -2.18 -14.61
C THR A 168 31.86 -1.42 -13.32
N ASP A 169 31.72 -0.10 -13.37
CA ASP A 169 31.69 0.79 -12.20
C ASP A 169 30.28 1.05 -11.64
N ILE A 170 29.26 0.45 -12.27
CA ILE A 170 27.88 0.49 -11.78
C ILE A 170 27.81 -0.21 -10.43
N ARG A 171 27.21 0.47 -9.45
CA ARG A 171 26.98 -0.06 -8.09
C ARG A 171 26.18 -1.37 -8.15
N THR A 172 26.60 -2.33 -7.34
CA THR A 172 25.93 -3.64 -7.18
C THR A 172 25.50 -3.79 -5.74
N TYR A 173 24.22 -4.00 -5.48
CA TYR A 173 23.65 -4.15 -4.15
C TYR A 173 23.42 -5.64 -3.82
N PRO A 174 23.69 -6.08 -2.58
CA PRO A 174 23.90 -5.25 -1.39
C PRO A 174 25.33 -4.74 -1.19
N ALA A 175 26.31 -5.18 -2.00
CA ALA A 175 27.72 -4.82 -1.80
C ALA A 175 27.98 -3.31 -1.73
N ALA A 176 27.27 -2.51 -2.53
CA ALA A 176 27.43 -1.06 -2.59
C ALA A 176 26.76 -0.29 -1.42
N TYR A 177 26.10 -0.96 -0.47
CA TYR A 177 25.66 -0.34 0.78
C TYR A 177 26.84 -0.10 1.70
N ASP A 178 26.89 1.07 2.34
CA ASP A 178 28.03 1.46 3.18
C ASP A 178 28.19 0.53 4.41
N GLU A 179 27.11 -0.10 4.85
CA GLU A 179 27.08 -1.07 5.95
C GLU A 179 27.74 -2.42 5.58
N VAL A 180 28.00 -2.68 4.30
CA VAL A 180 28.47 -3.96 3.75
C VAL A 180 29.93 -3.89 3.33
N ILE A 181 30.68 -4.98 3.55
CA ILE A 181 32.01 -5.14 2.95
C ILE A 181 31.84 -5.62 1.50
N ALA A 182 32.06 -4.74 0.53
CA ALA A 182 32.11 -5.09 -0.89
C ALA A 182 33.43 -5.78 -1.26
N VAL A 183 33.34 -6.94 -1.91
CA VAL A 183 34.51 -7.78 -2.22
C VAL A 183 34.75 -7.92 -3.73
N ALA A 184 35.89 -7.42 -4.20
CA ALA A 184 36.41 -7.62 -5.56
C ALA A 184 37.22 -8.93 -5.69
N ALA A 185 37.36 -9.43 -6.91
CA ALA A 185 38.06 -10.68 -7.20
C ALA A 185 39.48 -10.46 -7.75
N THR A 186 40.43 -11.26 -7.25
CA THR A 186 41.81 -11.31 -7.75
C THR A 186 42.13 -12.67 -8.37
N SER A 187 43.06 -12.65 -9.33
CA SER A 187 43.70 -13.85 -9.87
C SER A 187 44.78 -14.41 -8.94
N SER A 188 45.28 -15.61 -9.25
CA SER A 188 46.42 -16.24 -8.56
C SER A 188 47.73 -15.44 -8.66
N SER A 189 47.79 -14.43 -9.54
CA SER A 189 48.95 -13.55 -9.73
C SER A 189 48.77 -12.16 -9.11
N ASP A 190 47.79 -11.96 -8.22
CA ASP A 190 47.44 -10.67 -7.61
C ASP A 190 47.02 -9.58 -8.64
N TYR A 191 46.58 -9.97 -9.84
CA TYR A 191 45.94 -9.06 -10.80
C TYR A 191 44.42 -9.05 -10.64
N THR A 192 43.78 -7.92 -10.97
CA THR A 192 42.32 -7.84 -11.17
C THR A 192 41.86 -8.88 -12.19
N THR A 193 40.74 -9.54 -11.94
CA THR A 193 40.13 -10.42 -12.95
C THR A 193 39.44 -9.60 -14.03
N PHE A 194 39.25 -10.17 -15.22
CA PHE A 194 38.60 -9.47 -16.35
C PHE A 194 37.10 -9.22 -16.14
N PHE A 195 36.51 -9.78 -15.08
CA PHE A 195 35.09 -9.72 -14.78
C PHE A 195 34.77 -8.89 -13.53
N THR A 196 35.70 -8.70 -12.59
CA THR A 196 35.35 -8.03 -11.32
C THR A 196 34.86 -6.61 -11.57
N ASN A 197 33.72 -6.26 -10.98
CA ASN A 197 33.31 -4.86 -10.90
C ASN A 197 34.24 -4.06 -10.01
N PHE A 198 34.24 -2.74 -10.19
CA PHE A 198 35.16 -1.81 -9.55
C PHE A 198 34.46 -0.51 -9.15
N GLY A 199 35.08 0.32 -8.32
CA GLY A 199 34.55 1.65 -7.97
C GLY A 199 34.91 2.08 -6.55
N GLU A 200 34.53 3.32 -6.19
CA GLU A 200 34.76 3.87 -4.85
C GLU A 200 33.97 3.14 -3.73
N TRP A 201 33.11 2.20 -4.10
CA TRP A 201 32.28 1.41 -3.20
C TRP A 201 32.88 0.01 -2.93
N ILE A 202 33.99 -0.35 -3.58
CA ILE A 202 34.76 -1.58 -3.27
C ILE A 202 35.54 -1.37 -1.99
N GLU A 203 35.53 -2.35 -1.08
CA GLU A 203 36.25 -2.24 0.19
C GLU A 203 37.47 -3.15 0.27
N LEU A 204 37.35 -4.42 -0.14
CA LEU A 204 38.42 -5.41 -0.04
C LEU A 204 38.48 -6.22 -1.33
N ALA A 205 39.63 -6.86 -1.55
CA ALA A 205 39.78 -7.86 -2.59
C ALA A 205 40.14 -9.23 -2.01
N ALA A 206 39.80 -10.31 -2.72
CA ALA A 206 40.18 -11.66 -2.37
C ALA A 206 40.30 -12.57 -3.61
N PRO A 207 40.97 -13.73 -3.52
CA PRO A 207 41.05 -14.67 -4.63
C PRO A 207 39.66 -15.10 -5.11
N GLY A 208 39.40 -14.95 -6.42
CA GLY A 208 38.10 -15.28 -7.01
C GLY A 208 38.17 -15.87 -8.41
N GLU A 209 39.36 -16.12 -8.97
CA GLU A 209 39.54 -16.81 -10.25
C GLU A 209 40.12 -18.20 -10.04
N ASP A 210 39.52 -19.20 -10.68
CA ASP A 210 39.89 -20.62 -10.65
C ASP A 210 40.00 -21.17 -9.22
N ILE A 211 38.94 -20.98 -8.43
CA ILE A 211 38.85 -21.43 -7.04
C ILE A 211 38.24 -22.83 -6.97
N TYR A 212 39.00 -23.77 -6.43
CA TYR A 212 38.55 -25.16 -6.22
C TYR A 212 37.83 -25.30 -4.88
N SER A 213 36.58 -25.77 -4.88
CA SER A 213 35.79 -25.95 -3.63
C SER A 213 34.77 -27.08 -3.75
N THR A 214 34.03 -27.31 -2.67
CA THR A 214 32.98 -28.33 -2.52
C THR A 214 31.79 -28.08 -3.43
N LEU A 215 31.18 -29.15 -3.95
CA LEU A 215 29.91 -29.15 -4.68
C LEU A 215 29.02 -30.27 -4.14
N PRO A 216 27.71 -30.25 -4.41
CA PRO A 216 26.79 -31.29 -3.95
C PRO A 216 27.24 -32.70 -4.36
N GLU A 217 26.71 -33.70 -3.66
CA GLU A 217 26.99 -35.12 -3.91
C GLU A 217 28.46 -35.52 -3.67
N ALA A 218 29.08 -34.95 -2.63
CA ALA A 218 30.47 -35.22 -2.24
C ALA A 218 31.50 -34.94 -3.35
N SER A 219 31.26 -33.92 -4.17
CA SER A 219 32.07 -33.55 -5.34
C SER A 219 32.80 -32.21 -5.16
N TYR A 220 33.67 -31.86 -6.10
CA TYR A 220 34.50 -30.66 -6.04
C TYR A 220 34.83 -30.18 -7.46
N ASP A 221 34.78 -28.86 -7.70
CA ASP A 221 35.21 -28.27 -8.97
C ASP A 221 35.69 -26.83 -8.84
N PHE A 222 36.26 -26.31 -9.93
CA PHE A 222 36.69 -24.93 -10.07
C PHE A 222 35.51 -24.01 -10.42
N ALA A 223 35.45 -22.84 -9.77
CA ALA A 223 34.58 -21.74 -10.13
C ALA A 223 35.31 -20.40 -10.08
N SER A 224 34.79 -19.42 -10.82
CA SER A 224 35.35 -18.07 -10.91
C SER A 224 34.25 -17.03 -10.73
N GLY A 225 34.47 -16.06 -9.85
CA GLY A 225 33.55 -14.95 -9.57
C GLY A 225 33.91 -14.20 -8.29
N THR A 226 33.39 -12.99 -8.14
CA THR A 226 33.36 -12.27 -6.86
C THR A 226 32.58 -13.04 -5.79
N SER A 227 31.67 -13.92 -6.20
CA SER A 227 31.03 -14.93 -5.36
C SER A 227 32.01 -15.85 -4.64
N MET A 228 33.16 -16.19 -5.23
CA MET A 228 34.19 -17.00 -4.59
C MET A 228 35.13 -16.15 -3.71
N ALA A 229 35.33 -14.88 -4.06
CA ALA A 229 36.13 -13.94 -3.27
C ALA A 229 35.46 -13.58 -1.94
N THR A 230 34.15 -13.41 -1.94
CA THR A 230 33.32 -13.04 -0.76
C THR A 230 33.51 -13.99 0.44
N PRO A 231 33.37 -15.33 0.31
CA PRO A 231 33.56 -16.26 1.42
C PRO A 231 35.00 -16.36 1.93
N PHE A 232 36.02 -15.96 1.14
CA PHE A 232 37.37 -15.81 1.67
C PHE A 232 37.42 -14.70 2.72
N VAL A 233 36.81 -13.54 2.44
CA VAL A 233 36.76 -12.41 3.37
C VAL A 233 35.95 -12.78 4.62
N ALA A 234 34.78 -13.40 4.45
CA ALA A 234 33.97 -13.89 5.57
C ALA A 234 34.74 -14.92 6.42
N GLY A 235 35.48 -15.82 5.78
CA GLY A 235 36.34 -16.79 6.44
C GLY A 235 37.48 -16.15 7.25
N VAL A 236 38.15 -15.12 6.72
CA VAL A 236 39.20 -14.41 7.47
C VAL A 236 38.61 -13.60 8.63
N ALA A 237 37.44 -12.99 8.43
CA ALA A 237 36.71 -12.32 9.50
C ALA A 237 36.41 -13.28 10.67
N ALA A 238 35.95 -14.50 10.37
CA ALA A 238 35.71 -15.55 11.37
C ALA A 238 37.01 -15.96 12.10
N LEU A 239 38.15 -16.07 11.39
CA LEU A 239 39.45 -16.33 12.02
C LEU A 239 39.84 -15.23 13.02
N VAL A 240 39.71 -13.96 12.62
CA VAL A 240 40.01 -12.81 13.48
C VAL A 240 39.13 -12.84 14.72
N TRP A 241 37.82 -13.03 14.55
CA TRP A 241 36.87 -13.03 15.65
C TRP A 241 37.11 -14.21 16.61
N SER A 242 37.45 -15.39 16.09
CA SER A 242 37.79 -16.56 16.92
C SER A 242 39.04 -16.31 17.79
N ARG A 243 39.97 -15.48 17.31
CA ARG A 243 41.20 -15.12 18.03
C ARG A 243 40.97 -14.00 19.04
N PHE A 244 40.11 -13.04 18.70
CA PHE A 244 39.80 -11.83 19.46
C PHE A 244 38.29 -11.73 19.73
N PRO A 245 37.72 -12.61 20.57
CA PRO A 245 36.26 -12.70 20.77
C PRO A 245 35.64 -11.45 21.41
N GLN A 246 36.45 -10.55 21.96
CA GLN A 246 36.00 -9.28 22.52
C GLN A 246 35.76 -8.19 21.46
N MET A 247 36.23 -8.38 20.22
CA MET A 247 36.01 -7.42 19.15
C MET A 247 34.55 -7.43 18.72
N ASN A 248 34.03 -6.27 18.32
CA ASN A 248 32.77 -6.17 17.61
C ASN A 248 32.98 -6.17 16.08
N ALA A 249 31.89 -6.26 15.31
CA ALA A 249 31.95 -6.31 13.84
C ALA A 249 32.74 -5.15 13.22
N ASN A 250 32.58 -3.92 13.71
CA ASN A 250 33.29 -2.76 13.16
C ASN A 250 34.81 -2.82 13.43
N GLN A 251 35.22 -3.34 14.61
CA GLN A 251 36.64 -3.57 14.90
C GLN A 251 37.22 -4.69 14.02
N VAL A 252 36.47 -5.76 13.76
CA VAL A 252 36.88 -6.82 12.82
C VAL A 252 36.99 -6.27 11.41
N ARG A 253 36.00 -5.52 10.91
CA ARG A 253 36.05 -4.84 9.60
C ARG A 253 37.28 -3.93 9.49
N GLN A 254 37.56 -3.13 10.51
CA GLN A 254 38.74 -2.26 10.55
C GLN A 254 40.05 -3.05 10.57
N GLN A 255 40.10 -4.17 11.29
CA GLN A 255 41.27 -5.06 11.32
C GLN A 255 41.56 -5.66 9.94
N LEU A 256 40.52 -6.11 9.22
CA LEU A 256 40.67 -6.60 7.84
C LEU A 256 41.23 -5.51 6.92
N ARG A 257 40.64 -4.31 6.93
CA ARG A 257 41.13 -3.17 6.12
C ARG A 257 42.61 -2.87 6.37
N PHE A 258 43.02 -2.81 7.63
CA PHE A 258 44.37 -2.41 8.00
C PHE A 258 45.43 -3.49 7.74
N THR A 259 45.03 -4.76 7.69
CA THR A 259 45.95 -5.90 7.51
C THR A 259 45.96 -6.45 6.09
N SER A 260 45.07 -5.96 5.23
CA SER A 260 45.10 -6.26 3.80
C SER A 260 46.41 -5.86 3.16
N LYS A 261 46.84 -6.67 2.20
CA LYS A 261 47.97 -6.36 1.34
C LYS A 261 47.48 -5.40 0.26
N ASP A 262 47.89 -4.14 0.39
CA ASP A 262 47.70 -3.11 -0.63
C ASP A 262 48.24 -3.60 -1.99
N LEU A 263 47.35 -3.59 -2.99
CA LEU A 263 47.63 -3.90 -4.38
C LEU A 263 47.20 -2.68 -5.21
N GLY A 264 48.07 -2.18 -6.09
CA GLY A 264 47.72 -1.03 -6.92
C GLY A 264 48.25 0.30 -6.37
N ASP A 265 47.37 1.30 -6.28
CA ASP A 265 47.71 2.63 -5.77
C ASP A 265 47.74 2.60 -4.23
N VAL A 266 48.63 3.42 -3.63
CA VAL A 266 48.83 3.42 -2.18
C VAL A 266 47.55 3.72 -1.41
N ASP A 267 47.30 2.93 -0.36
CA ASP A 267 46.15 2.96 0.54
C ASP A 267 44.85 2.41 -0.08
N PHE A 268 44.00 3.29 -0.62
CA PHE A 268 42.72 2.91 -1.20
C PHE A 268 42.73 3.15 -2.70
N ASP A 269 42.27 2.17 -3.46
CA ASP A 269 42.03 2.28 -4.90
C ASP A 269 40.69 1.66 -5.32
N ILE A 270 40.18 2.05 -6.48
CA ILE A 270 38.86 1.62 -6.94
C ILE A 270 38.81 0.15 -7.40
N LEU A 271 39.96 -0.50 -7.61
CA LEU A 271 40.04 -1.87 -8.12
C LEU A 271 40.15 -2.88 -6.98
N PHE A 272 40.95 -2.58 -5.94
CA PHE A 272 41.19 -3.50 -4.82
C PHE A 272 40.67 -2.99 -3.47
N GLY A 273 40.11 -1.78 -3.40
CA GLY A 273 39.71 -1.15 -2.14
C GLY A 273 40.93 -0.89 -1.27
N TYR A 274 40.94 -1.40 -0.04
CA TYR A 274 42.10 -1.37 0.86
C TYR A 274 43.11 -2.51 0.60
N GLY A 275 42.91 -3.28 -0.47
CA GLY A 275 43.81 -4.35 -0.89
C GLY A 275 43.25 -5.75 -0.66
N ARG A 276 44.09 -6.74 -1.01
CA ARG A 276 43.72 -8.14 -0.91
C ARG A 276 43.93 -8.64 0.52
N ILE A 277 42.93 -9.32 1.08
CA ILE A 277 43.00 -9.86 2.45
C ILE A 277 44.27 -10.71 2.70
N ASP A 278 44.79 -10.62 3.92
CA ASP A 278 45.91 -11.44 4.42
C ASP A 278 45.55 -12.07 5.77
N ALA A 279 45.19 -13.35 5.75
CA ALA A 279 44.73 -14.05 6.94
C ALA A 279 45.76 -14.08 8.08
N LYS A 280 47.06 -14.11 7.75
CA LYS A 280 48.13 -14.20 8.74
C LYS A 280 48.29 -12.86 9.46
N GLU A 281 48.44 -11.78 8.71
CA GLU A 281 48.58 -10.44 9.30
C GLU A 281 47.31 -10.07 10.09
N ALA A 282 46.13 -10.44 9.58
CA ALA A 282 44.85 -10.24 10.27
C ALA A 282 44.78 -10.91 11.64
N VAL A 283 45.29 -12.14 11.83
CA VAL A 283 45.22 -12.84 13.13
C VAL A 283 46.41 -12.54 14.06
N GLU A 284 47.55 -12.10 13.52
CA GLU A 284 48.74 -11.79 14.30
C GLU A 284 48.71 -10.36 14.88
N LEU A 285 47.92 -9.45 14.29
CA LEU A 285 47.80 -8.07 14.75
C LEU A 285 46.99 -7.95 16.06
N VAL A 286 47.68 -7.69 17.17
CA VAL A 286 47.06 -7.51 18.49
C VAL A 286 46.50 -6.10 18.66
N GLN A 287 45.33 -5.97 19.28
CA GLN A 287 44.70 -4.68 19.62
C GLN A 287 45.54 -3.86 20.62
N GLN A 288 45.60 -2.52 20.45
CA GLN A 288 46.31 -1.62 21.35
C GLN A 288 45.37 -1.01 22.41
N GLU A 289 45.89 -0.57 23.55
CA GLU A 289 45.07 0.16 24.55
C GLU A 289 44.58 1.50 24.00
N SER A 290 45.33 2.13 23.09
CA SER A 290 44.98 3.40 22.47
C SER A 290 45.17 3.34 20.97
N ASP A 291 44.05 3.36 20.25
CA ASP A 291 43.98 3.32 18.79
C ASP A 291 42.63 3.93 18.38
N VAL A 292 42.64 4.98 17.58
CA VAL A 292 41.46 5.61 16.98
C VAL A 292 41.67 5.71 15.48
N ALA A 293 40.66 5.34 14.71
CA ALA A 293 40.75 5.40 13.26
C ALA A 293 39.61 6.23 12.68
N VAL A 294 39.90 6.96 11.61
CA VAL A 294 38.86 7.50 10.74
C VAL A 294 38.36 6.34 9.91
N PHE A 295 37.16 5.86 10.24
CA PHE A 295 36.57 4.65 9.70
C PHE A 295 35.94 4.89 8.32
N GLU A 296 35.32 6.05 8.11
CA GLU A 296 34.61 6.33 6.87
C GLU A 296 34.47 7.84 6.61
N VAL A 297 34.41 8.23 5.34
CA VAL A 297 34.09 9.59 4.88
C VAL A 297 32.99 9.50 3.82
N ARG A 298 31.74 9.80 4.20
CA ARG A 298 30.57 9.84 3.32
C ARG A 298 30.34 11.26 2.81
N ILE A 299 30.27 11.42 1.50
CA ILE A 299 30.00 12.70 0.85
C ILE A 299 28.55 12.67 0.35
N HIS A 300 27.72 13.56 0.88
CA HIS A 300 26.32 13.65 0.47
C HIS A 300 26.22 14.43 -0.84
N SER A 301 25.72 13.76 -1.88
CA SER A 301 25.48 14.31 -3.23
C SER A 301 26.73 14.75 -4.00
N PRO A 302 26.62 14.99 -5.33
CA PRO A 302 27.69 15.61 -6.09
C PRO A 302 28.00 17.01 -5.53
N VAL A 303 29.24 17.22 -5.10
CA VAL A 303 29.65 18.53 -4.57
C VAL A 303 29.61 19.56 -5.69
N THR A 304 28.73 20.53 -5.53
CA THR A 304 28.43 21.53 -6.56
C THR A 304 28.97 22.89 -6.15
N LEU A 305 29.43 23.70 -7.10
CA LEU A 305 29.89 25.06 -6.81
C LEU A 305 28.76 25.96 -6.30
N GLY A 306 29.07 26.80 -5.31
CA GLY A 306 28.11 27.77 -4.77
C GLY A 306 27.15 27.20 -3.72
N THR A 307 27.32 25.95 -3.32
CA THR A 307 26.48 25.28 -2.31
C THR A 307 27.27 24.99 -1.04
N THR A 308 26.63 24.34 -0.06
CA THR A 308 27.32 23.77 1.11
C THR A 308 27.18 22.26 1.02
N ALA A 309 28.30 21.56 0.89
CA ALA A 309 28.33 20.10 0.93
C ALA A 309 28.31 19.63 2.40
N SER A 310 27.59 18.53 2.65
CA SER A 310 27.60 17.83 3.93
C SER A 310 28.51 16.61 3.80
N ILE A 311 29.44 16.46 4.73
CA ILE A 311 30.37 15.34 4.77
C ILE A 311 30.26 14.69 6.14
N ASP A 312 29.83 13.44 6.18
CA ASP A 312 29.73 12.66 7.40
C ASP A 312 30.98 11.80 7.55
N VAL A 313 31.58 11.84 8.73
CA VAL A 313 32.83 11.15 9.03
C VAL A 313 32.60 10.22 10.21
N ALA A 314 32.87 8.94 10.02
CA ALA A 314 32.84 7.95 11.09
C ALA A 314 34.22 7.83 11.73
N VAL A 315 34.26 7.81 13.06
CA VAL A 315 35.48 7.56 13.84
C VAL A 315 35.24 6.36 14.75
N ILE A 316 36.14 5.38 14.71
CA ILE A 316 36.08 4.19 15.55
C ILE A 316 37.16 4.22 16.63
N ASN A 317 36.80 3.79 17.83
CA ASN A 317 37.80 3.41 18.85
C ASN A 317 38.24 1.97 18.62
N ALA A 318 39.33 1.82 17.85
CA ALA A 318 39.95 0.52 17.59
C ALA A 318 40.74 -0.01 18.79
N GLY A 319 40.93 0.78 19.85
CA GLY A 319 41.62 0.37 21.07
C GLY A 319 40.69 -0.15 22.17
N THR A 320 41.29 -0.65 23.25
CA THR A 320 40.56 -1.32 24.35
C THR A 320 40.16 -0.39 25.50
N LEU A 321 40.35 0.93 25.37
CA LEU A 321 40.02 1.90 26.43
C LEU A 321 39.16 3.03 25.88
N THR A 322 38.13 3.43 26.62
CA THR A 322 37.31 4.62 26.31
C THR A 322 38.17 5.87 26.16
N LYS A 323 37.89 6.67 25.14
CA LYS A 323 38.58 7.93 24.84
C LYS A 323 37.68 9.13 25.12
N TYR A 324 38.29 10.26 25.43
CA TYR A 324 37.59 11.51 25.77
C TYR A 324 38.22 12.69 25.06
N GLY A 325 37.38 13.63 24.59
CA GLY A 325 37.83 14.88 24.00
C GLY A 325 38.68 14.71 22.73
N LEU A 326 38.28 13.82 21.82
CA LEU A 326 38.97 13.59 20.56
C LEU A 326 38.74 14.79 19.65
N ASN A 327 39.83 15.45 19.24
CA ASN A 327 39.76 16.59 18.33
C ASN A 327 39.90 16.11 16.88
N MET A 328 38.91 16.48 16.08
CA MET A 328 38.84 16.17 14.66
C MET A 328 39.14 17.41 13.83
N ARG A 329 39.76 17.20 12.67
CA ARG A 329 40.00 18.21 11.64
C ARG A 329 39.48 17.71 10.31
N PHE A 330 38.77 18.59 9.61
CA PHE A 330 38.42 18.36 8.23
C PHE A 330 39.22 19.33 7.35
N LEU A 331 39.97 18.77 6.40
CA LEU A 331 40.87 19.50 5.52
C LEU A 331 40.42 19.35 4.06
N VAL A 332 40.54 20.43 3.31
CA VAL A 332 40.31 20.47 1.86
C VAL A 332 41.62 20.89 1.20
N ASN A 333 42.19 20.04 0.36
CA ASN A 333 43.52 20.20 -0.23
C ASN A 333 44.60 20.55 0.84
N GLY A 334 44.52 19.89 2.00
CA GLY A 334 45.42 20.10 3.13
C GLY A 334 45.19 21.39 3.92
N SER A 335 44.21 22.23 3.56
CA SER A 335 43.81 23.40 4.36
C SER A 335 42.64 23.04 5.25
N GLN A 336 42.77 23.26 6.56
CA GLN A 336 41.67 23.01 7.51
C GLN A 336 40.49 23.95 7.23
N VAL A 337 39.31 23.38 7.01
CA VAL A 337 38.07 24.12 6.77
C VAL A 337 37.12 24.07 7.95
N ASP A 338 37.19 23.00 8.75
CA ASP A 338 36.29 22.79 9.89
C ASP A 338 36.94 21.89 10.96
N THR A 339 36.40 21.93 12.19
CA THR A 339 36.87 21.13 13.33
C THR A 339 35.72 20.75 14.24
N GLU A 340 35.76 19.53 14.75
CA GLU A 340 34.75 19.02 15.67
C GLU A 340 35.40 18.27 16.84
N THR A 341 34.65 18.02 17.90
CA THR A 341 35.14 17.30 19.09
C THR A 341 34.18 16.18 19.48
N ILE A 342 34.71 14.96 19.56
CA ILE A 342 33.98 13.82 20.14
C ILE A 342 34.23 13.80 21.64
N ALA A 343 33.16 13.98 22.43
CA ALA A 343 33.26 14.12 23.89
C ALA A 343 33.71 12.82 24.57
N MET A 344 33.18 11.68 24.13
CA MET A 344 33.48 10.34 24.63
C MET A 344 33.33 9.36 23.47
N LEU A 345 34.21 8.35 23.39
CA LEU A 345 34.08 7.23 22.45
C LEU A 345 34.46 5.93 23.19
N SER A 346 33.49 5.03 23.43
CA SER A 346 33.74 3.78 24.16
C SER A 346 34.52 2.78 23.31
N GLU A 347 34.99 1.70 23.92
CA GLU A 347 35.67 0.62 23.18
C GLU A 347 34.79 0.07 22.06
N GLY A 348 35.31 0.05 20.83
CA GLY A 348 34.61 -0.47 19.65
C GLY A 348 33.48 0.39 19.10
N GLU A 349 33.09 1.48 19.78
CA GLU A 349 32.06 2.38 19.27
C GLU A 349 32.54 3.16 18.03
N VAL A 350 31.59 3.43 17.13
CA VAL A 350 31.74 4.31 15.98
C VAL A 350 30.87 5.54 16.23
N GLU A 351 31.46 6.73 16.14
CA GLU A 351 30.73 8.00 16.23
C GLU A 351 30.76 8.72 14.87
N TRP A 352 29.59 9.20 14.45
CA TRP A 352 29.42 9.98 13.22
C TRP A 352 29.47 11.47 13.52
N VAL A 353 30.35 12.18 12.82
CA VAL A 353 30.55 13.62 12.91
C VAL A 353 30.28 14.25 11.55
N ARG A 354 29.41 15.26 11.51
CA ARG A 354 29.07 15.99 10.29
C ARG A 354 29.91 17.26 10.14
N PHE A 355 30.62 17.38 9.04
CA PHE A 355 31.30 18.60 8.61
C PHE A 355 30.53 19.30 7.50
N LEU A 356 30.56 20.64 7.50
CA LEU A 356 29.94 21.45 6.46
C LEU A 356 31.01 22.16 5.63
N TRP A 357 31.02 21.91 4.33
CA TRP A 357 31.98 22.54 3.41
C TRP A 357 31.28 23.50 2.45
N ASN A 358 31.48 24.80 2.67
CA ASN A 358 31.00 25.85 1.78
C ASN A 358 31.87 25.94 0.51
N THR A 359 31.28 25.64 -0.65
CA THR A 359 31.97 25.62 -1.95
C THR A 359 31.84 26.92 -2.74
N ALA A 360 31.30 28.00 -2.14
CA ALA A 360 31.07 29.27 -2.84
C ALA A 360 32.35 29.98 -3.31
N GLN A 361 33.50 29.68 -2.70
CA GLN A 361 34.80 30.20 -3.11
C GLN A 361 35.65 29.16 -3.86
N CYS A 362 35.12 27.96 -4.08
CA CYS A 362 35.80 26.92 -4.83
C CYS A 362 35.78 27.23 -6.34
N GLN A 363 36.73 26.64 -7.05
CA GLN A 363 36.71 26.49 -8.50
C GLN A 363 36.32 25.06 -8.86
N GLN A 364 35.81 24.85 -10.07
CA GLN A 364 35.59 23.50 -10.58
C GLN A 364 36.91 22.71 -10.61
N GLY A 365 36.91 21.49 -10.11
CA GLY A 365 38.12 20.66 -10.05
C GLY A 365 38.06 19.56 -8.99
N TYR A 366 39.11 18.74 -8.93
CA TYR A 366 39.28 17.75 -7.89
C TYR A 366 39.81 18.38 -6.59
N TYR A 367 39.23 17.98 -5.47
CA TYR A 367 39.64 18.38 -4.14
C TYR A 367 39.88 17.12 -3.32
N ASN A 368 41.01 17.07 -2.64
CA ASN A 368 41.29 16.03 -1.65
C ASN A 368 40.66 16.44 -0.31
N LEU A 369 39.65 15.70 0.12
CA LEU A 369 38.99 15.84 1.42
C LEU A 369 39.67 14.90 2.40
N THR A 370 40.29 15.44 3.44
CA THR A 370 40.94 14.63 4.47
C THR A 370 40.25 14.86 5.80
N ALA A 371 39.71 13.80 6.38
CA ALA A 371 39.29 13.80 7.78
C ALA A 371 40.43 13.24 8.63
N GLN A 372 40.72 13.88 9.77
CA GLN A 372 41.81 13.51 10.65
C GLN A 372 41.40 13.62 12.12
N VAL A 373 41.62 12.55 12.89
CA VAL A 373 41.62 12.59 14.36
C VAL A 373 43.06 12.80 14.85
N LEU A 374 43.27 13.67 15.83
CA LEU A 374 44.64 13.90 16.34
C LEU A 374 45.19 12.68 17.07
N PRO A 375 46.49 12.32 16.87
CA PRO A 375 47.10 11.19 17.55
C PRO A 375 47.01 11.25 19.07
N LEU A 376 46.74 10.11 19.68
CA LEU A 376 46.64 9.94 21.13
C LEU A 376 48.00 9.60 21.75
N ASN A 377 48.14 9.87 23.04
CA ASN A 377 49.33 9.44 23.77
C ASN A 377 49.33 7.91 23.91
N GLY A 378 50.40 7.26 23.45
CA GLY A 378 50.53 5.80 23.48
C GLY A 378 49.93 5.08 22.26
N GLU A 379 49.37 5.82 21.31
CA GLU A 379 48.93 5.27 20.02
C GLU A 379 50.12 5.14 19.07
N ASN A 380 50.41 3.91 18.64
CA ASN A 380 51.52 3.63 17.70
C ASN A 380 51.04 3.50 16.25
N ARG A 381 49.74 3.32 16.04
CA ARG A 381 49.10 3.30 14.72
C ARG A 381 48.45 4.65 14.52
N THR A 382 49.13 5.53 13.80
CA THR A 382 48.63 6.88 13.55
C THR A 382 48.27 7.11 12.09
N THR A 383 48.50 6.11 11.23
CA THR A 383 48.21 6.19 9.79
C THR A 383 46.71 6.02 9.51
N ASN A 384 46.03 5.22 10.33
CA ASN A 384 44.58 5.04 10.34
C ASN A 384 43.81 6.22 10.94
N ASN A 385 44.49 7.18 11.60
CA ASN A 385 43.87 8.39 12.14
C ASN A 385 43.44 9.40 11.07
N SER A 386 43.72 9.13 9.80
CA SER A 386 43.39 10.03 8.71
C SER A 386 42.86 9.22 7.52
N LEU A 387 41.75 9.66 6.95
CA LEU A 387 41.22 9.11 5.71
C LEU A 387 41.02 10.24 4.71
N SER A 388 41.48 10.02 3.48
CA SER A 388 41.38 10.98 2.39
C SER A 388 40.47 10.45 1.30
N LYS A 389 39.57 11.30 0.78
CA LYS A 389 38.72 11.00 -0.37
C LYS A 389 38.82 12.15 -1.37
N THR A 390 39.07 11.82 -2.63
CA THR A 390 39.06 12.82 -3.70
C THR A 390 37.63 13.02 -4.17
N VAL A 391 37.18 14.28 -4.26
CA VAL A 391 35.88 14.63 -4.81
C VAL A 391 36.04 15.63 -5.95
N PHE A 392 35.23 15.48 -6.99
CA PHE A 392 35.14 16.47 -8.05
C PHE A 392 34.07 17.50 -7.72
N VAL A 393 34.48 18.74 -7.45
CA VAL A 393 33.55 19.86 -7.33
C VAL A 393 33.20 20.33 -8.74
N ARG A 394 31.92 20.23 -9.10
CA ARG A 394 31.42 20.57 -10.44
C ARG A 394 30.53 21.81 -10.44
N GLN A 395 30.44 22.46 -11.59
CA GLN A 395 29.34 23.40 -11.86
C GLN A 395 28.10 22.60 -12.27
N PRO A 396 26.87 23.03 -11.91
CA PRO A 396 25.66 22.53 -12.55
C PRO A 396 25.79 22.70 -14.06
N ARG A 397 25.51 21.64 -14.82
CA ARG A 397 25.64 21.65 -16.27
C ARG A 397 24.27 21.81 -16.91
N THR A 398 24.29 22.35 -18.12
CA THR A 398 23.17 22.22 -19.05
C THR A 398 23.50 21.09 -20.01
N ILE A 399 22.61 20.09 -20.09
CA ILE A 399 22.69 19.00 -21.09
C ILE A 399 21.63 19.28 -22.14
N SER A 400 22.06 19.50 -23.38
CA SER A 400 21.21 19.89 -24.49
C SER A 400 20.85 18.67 -25.35
N VAL A 401 19.57 18.43 -25.59
CA VAL A 401 19.11 17.37 -26.52
C VAL A 401 18.67 18.02 -27.84
N PRO A 402 19.22 17.64 -29.01
CA PRO A 402 20.01 16.42 -29.25
C PRO A 402 21.55 16.61 -29.29
N TRP A 403 22.08 17.78 -28.95
CA TRP A 403 23.50 18.11 -29.20
C TRP A 403 24.50 17.42 -28.27
N ASP A 404 24.21 17.37 -26.97
CA ASP A 404 25.07 16.72 -25.97
C ASP A 404 24.73 15.23 -25.82
N LYS A 405 23.46 14.86 -26.04
CA LYS A 405 22.93 13.49 -26.03
C LYS A 405 21.86 13.33 -27.09
N GLU A 406 21.81 12.17 -27.73
CA GLU A 406 20.90 11.93 -28.86
C GLU A 406 19.44 11.84 -28.42
N THR A 407 19.20 11.29 -27.22
CA THR A 407 17.85 11.05 -26.69
C THR A 407 17.64 11.72 -25.33
N ILE A 408 16.38 11.93 -24.95
CA ILE A 408 16.02 12.54 -23.66
C ILE A 408 16.41 11.58 -22.53
N GLN A 409 16.15 10.28 -22.68
CA GLN A 409 16.52 9.30 -21.66
C GLN A 409 18.04 9.24 -21.45
N GLN A 410 18.84 9.27 -22.51
CA GLN A 410 20.31 9.33 -22.39
C GLN A 410 20.78 10.58 -21.64
N ALA A 411 20.10 11.72 -21.81
CA ALA A 411 20.38 12.93 -21.05
C ALA A 411 20.07 12.75 -19.57
N ILE A 412 18.95 12.12 -19.21
CA ILE A 412 18.59 11.78 -17.83
C ILE A 412 19.64 10.83 -17.22
N ASP A 413 20.02 9.78 -17.94
CA ASP A 413 21.01 8.80 -17.49
C ASP A 413 22.41 9.41 -17.29
N ASN A 414 22.73 10.51 -17.98
CA ASN A 414 23.99 11.24 -17.83
C ASN A 414 23.93 12.42 -16.86
N ALA A 415 22.73 12.88 -16.50
CA ALA A 415 22.54 13.96 -15.56
C ALA A 415 22.89 13.52 -14.14
N THR A 416 23.27 14.49 -13.30
CA THR A 416 23.40 14.31 -11.85
C THR A 416 22.75 15.50 -11.16
N GLU A 417 22.57 15.43 -9.84
CA GLU A 417 21.87 16.46 -9.07
C GLU A 417 22.29 17.90 -9.43
N GLY A 418 21.28 18.76 -9.59
CA GLY A 418 21.42 20.16 -10.01
C GLY A 418 21.55 20.38 -11.51
N ASP A 419 21.77 19.33 -12.33
CA ASP A 419 21.81 19.47 -13.79
C ASP A 419 20.46 19.91 -14.37
N THR A 420 20.54 20.70 -15.44
CA THR A 420 19.39 21.09 -16.25
C THR A 420 19.49 20.42 -17.61
N ILE A 421 18.48 19.62 -17.96
CA ILE A 421 18.31 19.05 -19.29
C ILE A 421 17.41 19.99 -20.09
N VAL A 422 17.92 20.51 -21.20
CA VAL A 422 17.15 21.35 -22.11
C VAL A 422 16.94 20.60 -23.42
N VAL A 423 15.67 20.34 -23.74
CA VAL A 423 15.26 19.58 -24.91
C VAL A 423 14.77 20.54 -25.99
N TYR A 424 15.44 20.49 -27.13
CA TYR A 424 15.16 21.37 -28.28
C TYR A 424 14.52 20.63 -29.45
N THR A 425 14.41 19.30 -29.36
CA THR A 425 13.67 18.51 -30.34
C THR A 425 12.17 18.79 -30.19
N GLU A 426 11.48 18.99 -31.31
CA GLU A 426 10.01 19.16 -31.29
C GLU A 426 9.28 17.86 -30.97
N PHE A 427 9.88 16.70 -31.30
CA PHE A 427 9.26 15.39 -31.19
C PHE A 427 10.29 14.31 -30.82
N SER A 428 9.91 13.41 -29.92
CA SER A 428 10.68 12.23 -29.52
C SER A 428 9.74 11.03 -29.30
N VAL A 429 10.20 9.81 -29.63
CA VAL A 429 9.49 8.54 -29.37
C VAL A 429 10.28 7.75 -28.34
N GLU A 430 9.96 7.96 -27.06
CA GLU A 430 10.74 7.44 -25.93
C GLU A 430 9.82 7.25 -24.71
N THR A 431 10.22 6.35 -23.81
CA THR A 431 9.71 6.31 -22.43
C THR A 431 10.79 6.84 -21.50
N LEU A 432 10.40 7.71 -20.59
CA LEU A 432 11.32 8.41 -19.70
C LEU A 432 11.22 7.91 -18.26
N TYR A 433 12.35 7.62 -17.66
CA TYR A 433 12.51 7.25 -16.26
C TYR A 433 13.43 8.26 -15.58
N LEU A 434 12.86 9.07 -14.70
CA LEU A 434 13.57 10.10 -13.94
C LEU A 434 13.71 9.64 -12.49
N TYR A 435 14.88 9.09 -12.18
CA TYR A 435 15.24 8.44 -10.91
C TYR A 435 16.39 9.16 -10.17
N LYS A 436 16.79 10.35 -10.64
CA LYS A 436 17.85 11.15 -10.03
C LYS A 436 17.29 12.46 -9.48
N ASP A 437 17.68 12.76 -8.25
CA ASP A 437 17.21 13.93 -7.53
C ASP A 437 17.75 15.24 -8.13
N GLY A 438 17.01 16.33 -7.93
CA GLY A 438 17.45 17.69 -8.24
C GLY A 438 17.57 18.00 -9.74
N ILE A 439 16.98 17.19 -10.62
CA ILE A 439 17.03 17.38 -12.07
C ILE A 439 15.95 18.36 -12.53
N LYS A 440 16.34 19.27 -13.44
CA LYS A 440 15.41 20.14 -14.16
C LYS A 440 15.30 19.68 -15.60
N LEU A 441 14.12 19.26 -16.04
CA LEU A 441 13.81 18.83 -17.40
C LEU A 441 12.96 19.91 -18.08
N ILE A 442 13.53 20.59 -19.09
CA ILE A 442 12.93 21.75 -19.74
C ILE A 442 12.80 21.49 -21.23
N GLY A 443 11.58 21.41 -21.73
CA GLY A 443 11.27 21.26 -23.15
C GLY A 443 10.91 22.60 -23.80
N SER A 444 11.04 22.66 -25.13
CA SER A 444 10.64 23.81 -25.95
C SER A 444 9.29 23.57 -26.63
N SER A 445 8.28 23.14 -25.87
CA SER A 445 7.03 22.52 -26.38
C SER A 445 7.29 21.18 -27.07
N THR A 446 8.15 20.37 -26.46
CA THR A 446 8.56 19.07 -26.99
C THR A 446 7.48 18.02 -26.76
N VAL A 447 7.10 17.30 -27.82
CA VAL A 447 6.21 16.14 -27.72
C VAL A 447 7.03 14.87 -27.45
N VAL A 448 6.70 14.15 -26.38
CA VAL A 448 7.24 12.84 -26.04
C VAL A 448 6.14 11.79 -26.23
N ASP A 449 6.33 10.91 -27.20
CA ASP A 449 5.40 9.86 -27.57
C ASP A 449 5.91 8.52 -27.03
N GLY A 450 5.25 8.00 -25.98
CA GLY A 450 5.68 6.74 -25.37
C GLY A 450 5.52 5.57 -26.35
N ASN A 451 4.34 5.44 -26.95
CA ASN A 451 3.97 4.28 -27.79
C ASN A 451 4.30 2.92 -27.12
N THR A 452 4.33 2.86 -25.78
CA THR A 452 4.71 1.69 -24.99
C THR A 452 3.54 1.15 -24.16
N TRP A 453 3.76 -0.01 -23.55
CA TRP A 453 2.88 -0.63 -22.54
C TRP A 453 3.04 -0.05 -21.13
N LEU A 454 3.83 1.00 -20.97
CA LEU A 454 4.26 1.55 -19.68
C LEU A 454 3.84 3.02 -19.59
N ASP A 455 4.27 3.68 -18.51
CA ASP A 455 4.13 5.12 -18.37
C ASP A 455 4.93 5.85 -19.46
N VAL A 456 4.52 7.04 -19.89
CA VAL A 456 5.35 7.84 -20.82
C VAL A 456 6.50 8.49 -20.07
N LEU A 457 6.21 9.06 -18.90
CA LEU A 457 7.19 9.57 -17.94
C LEU A 457 6.90 9.00 -16.55
N ARG A 458 7.89 8.33 -15.97
CA ARG A 458 7.88 7.91 -14.56
C ARG A 458 8.90 8.70 -13.76
N VAL A 459 8.45 9.34 -12.68
CA VAL A 459 9.29 10.13 -11.77
C VAL A 459 9.35 9.43 -10.42
N CYS A 460 10.53 8.93 -10.06
CA CYS A 460 10.84 8.30 -8.78
C CYS A 460 11.85 9.11 -7.96
N ALA A 461 12.10 10.37 -8.34
CA ALA A 461 13.13 11.22 -7.74
C ALA A 461 12.56 12.51 -7.15
N ASN A 462 13.33 13.07 -6.21
CA ASN A 462 12.97 14.24 -5.43
C ASN A 462 13.51 15.53 -6.03
N ASN A 463 12.89 16.66 -5.67
CA ASN A 463 13.37 18.00 -6.06
C ASN A 463 13.45 18.20 -7.58
N VAL A 464 12.44 17.70 -8.31
CA VAL A 464 12.41 17.68 -9.77
C VAL A 464 11.58 18.85 -10.32
N GLU A 465 12.04 19.47 -11.40
CA GLU A 465 11.27 20.47 -12.18
C GLU A 465 11.06 19.95 -13.60
N ILE A 466 9.81 19.87 -14.08
CA ILE A 466 9.46 19.46 -15.44
C ILE A 466 8.59 20.53 -16.08
N ARG A 467 8.97 21.03 -17.26
CA ARG A 467 8.15 22.00 -17.98
C ARG A 467 8.32 22.02 -19.49
N GLY A 468 7.29 22.45 -20.21
CA GLY A 468 7.35 22.68 -21.66
C GLY A 468 7.30 21.41 -22.50
N PHE A 469 6.52 20.42 -22.07
CA PHE A 469 6.38 19.12 -22.75
C PHE A 469 4.93 18.75 -23.05
N SER A 470 4.74 17.88 -24.03
CA SER A 470 3.49 17.15 -24.26
C SER A 470 3.76 15.64 -24.19
N PHE A 471 3.25 14.96 -23.17
CA PHE A 471 3.41 13.50 -23.01
C PHE A 471 2.19 12.77 -23.54
N ARG A 472 2.38 11.77 -24.40
CA ARG A 472 1.23 11.06 -24.98
C ARG A 472 1.43 9.57 -25.26
N ASN A 473 0.30 8.89 -25.42
CA ASN A 473 0.17 7.52 -25.90
C ASN A 473 0.79 6.45 -24.96
N SER A 474 0.48 6.48 -23.65
CA SER A 474 0.56 5.26 -22.84
C SER A 474 -0.55 4.29 -23.26
N LYS A 475 -0.27 2.98 -23.37
CA LYS A 475 -1.25 2.02 -23.89
C LYS A 475 -2.45 1.76 -22.97
N LYS A 476 -3.59 1.47 -23.62
CA LYS A 476 -4.96 1.46 -23.10
C LYS A 476 -5.45 0.13 -22.48
N ILE A 477 -4.59 -0.80 -22.07
CA ILE A 477 -5.04 -2.10 -21.50
C ILE A 477 -5.30 -2.03 -19.99
N ALA A 478 -6.27 -2.82 -19.53
CA ALA A 478 -7.03 -2.64 -18.30
C ALA A 478 -6.48 -3.31 -17.01
N THR A 479 -5.30 -3.94 -16.98
CA THR A 479 -5.08 -5.00 -15.95
C THR A 479 -3.84 -4.92 -15.06
N ARG A 480 -3.11 -3.79 -14.96
CA ARG A 480 -1.99 -3.69 -14.00
C ARG A 480 -2.03 -2.40 -13.17
N TYR A 481 -1.66 -2.56 -11.90
CA TYR A 481 -1.28 -1.51 -10.96
C TYR A 481 0.26 -1.53 -10.83
N PRO A 482 0.96 -0.38 -10.75
CA PRO A 482 0.47 0.99 -10.86
C PRO A 482 -0.12 1.29 -12.26
N PRO A 483 -0.94 2.35 -12.41
CA PRO A 483 -1.63 2.62 -13.66
C PRO A 483 -0.68 3.14 -14.74
N PHE A 484 -0.79 2.60 -15.97
CA PHE A 484 -0.07 3.12 -17.14
C PHE A 484 -0.48 4.56 -17.44
N SER A 485 0.37 5.51 -17.10
CA SER A 485 0.05 6.94 -17.09
C SER A 485 0.85 7.71 -18.14
N GLY A 486 0.34 8.86 -18.59
CA GLY A 486 1.18 9.81 -19.31
C GLY A 486 2.31 10.29 -18.40
N ILE A 487 1.97 10.66 -17.16
CA ILE A 487 2.95 10.93 -16.10
C ILE A 487 2.56 10.15 -14.84
N LEU A 488 3.49 9.32 -14.36
CA LEU A 488 3.39 8.67 -13.05
C LEU A 488 4.41 9.31 -12.09
N LEU A 489 3.91 9.86 -11.00
CA LEU A 489 4.72 10.27 -9.84
C LEU A 489 4.67 9.15 -8.81
N TYR A 490 5.81 8.55 -8.48
CA TYR A 490 5.88 7.31 -7.70
C TYR A 490 6.87 7.47 -6.54
N TYR A 491 6.37 7.52 -5.30
CA TYR A 491 7.18 7.68 -4.07
C TYR A 491 8.21 8.82 -4.12
N CYS A 492 7.82 9.95 -4.71
CA CYS A 492 8.70 11.11 -4.88
C CYS A 492 8.26 12.31 -4.06
N ASN A 493 9.18 13.21 -3.74
CA ASN A 493 8.92 14.41 -2.96
C ASN A 493 9.38 15.68 -3.68
N ASN A 494 8.60 16.75 -3.55
CA ASN A 494 8.92 18.08 -4.07
C ASN A 494 9.14 18.07 -5.61
N VAL A 495 8.08 17.71 -6.35
CA VAL A 495 8.07 17.72 -7.81
C VAL A 495 7.22 18.87 -8.32
N ASN A 496 7.78 19.68 -9.22
CA ASN A 496 7.08 20.79 -9.87
C ASN A 496 6.88 20.50 -11.36
N ILE A 497 5.63 20.47 -11.80
CA ILE A 497 5.25 20.30 -13.20
C ILE A 497 4.50 21.55 -13.65
N SER A 498 5.00 22.21 -14.70
CA SER A 498 4.36 23.39 -15.27
C SER A 498 4.36 23.41 -16.78
N ASP A 499 3.33 23.98 -17.40
CA ASP A 499 3.26 24.17 -18.87
C ASP A 499 3.41 22.83 -19.62
N VAL A 500 2.60 21.85 -19.23
CA VAL A 500 2.63 20.47 -19.74
C VAL A 500 1.27 20.07 -20.29
N GLU A 501 1.25 19.37 -21.43
CA GLU A 501 0.07 18.67 -21.92
C GLU A 501 0.24 17.16 -21.72
N VAL A 502 -0.81 16.46 -21.30
CA VAL A 502 -0.81 15.00 -21.19
C VAL A 502 -2.01 14.42 -21.93
N ALA A 503 -1.74 13.70 -23.00
CA ALA A 503 -2.76 13.34 -23.97
C ALA A 503 -2.82 11.85 -24.32
N ASN A 504 -4.01 11.40 -24.73
CA ASN A 504 -4.24 10.07 -25.33
C ASN A 504 -3.69 8.88 -24.53
N SER A 505 -3.60 9.03 -23.21
CA SER A 505 -3.03 8.06 -22.29
C SER A 505 -4.14 7.27 -21.57
N ARG A 506 -3.80 6.13 -20.96
CA ARG A 506 -4.78 5.42 -20.11
C ARG A 506 -5.12 6.28 -18.89
N VAL A 507 -4.12 6.73 -18.15
CA VAL A 507 -4.26 7.80 -17.16
C VAL A 507 -3.46 9.01 -17.62
N GLY A 508 -3.97 10.23 -17.47
CA GLY A 508 -3.20 11.44 -17.74
C GLY A 508 -2.05 11.57 -16.73
N ILE A 509 -2.36 12.07 -15.54
CA ILE A 509 -1.39 12.18 -14.44
C ILE A 509 -1.88 11.33 -13.26
N PHE A 510 -0.99 10.49 -12.73
CA PHE A 510 -1.24 9.73 -11.51
C PHE A 510 -0.18 10.03 -10.45
N VAL A 511 -0.63 10.35 -9.24
CA VAL A 511 0.23 10.64 -8.10
C VAL A 511 0.11 9.51 -7.08
N TYR A 512 1.19 8.78 -6.84
CA TYR A 512 1.20 7.61 -5.97
C TYR A 512 2.22 7.72 -4.85
N CYS A 513 1.74 7.77 -3.60
CA CYS A 513 2.57 7.86 -2.39
C CYS A 513 3.65 8.97 -2.46
N SER A 514 3.37 10.04 -3.20
CA SER A 514 4.28 11.16 -3.41
C SER A 514 3.87 12.35 -2.54
N ASN A 515 4.82 13.24 -2.25
CA ASN A 515 4.63 14.39 -1.36
C ASN A 515 4.98 15.71 -2.05
N ASN A 516 4.32 16.79 -1.65
CA ASN A 516 4.64 18.16 -2.10
C ASN A 516 4.69 18.34 -3.63
N VAL A 517 3.75 17.75 -4.36
CA VAL A 517 3.63 17.95 -5.81
C VAL A 517 3.03 19.32 -6.11
N THR A 518 3.60 20.02 -7.09
CA THR A 518 3.07 21.28 -7.62
C THR A 518 2.68 21.10 -9.09
N LEU A 519 1.43 21.41 -9.45
CA LEU A 519 0.95 21.42 -10.85
C LEU A 519 0.46 22.80 -11.25
N ARG A 520 0.96 23.35 -12.36
CA ARG A 520 0.54 24.64 -12.93
C ARG A 520 0.39 24.53 -14.44
N ASN A 521 -0.57 25.23 -15.03
CA ASN A 521 -0.77 25.30 -16.49
C ASN A 521 -0.70 23.92 -17.17
N THR A 522 -1.23 22.88 -16.53
CA THR A 522 -1.18 21.52 -17.04
C THR A 522 -2.52 21.16 -17.67
N HIS A 523 -2.50 20.56 -18.86
CA HIS A 523 -3.70 20.22 -19.62
C HIS A 523 -3.77 18.72 -19.88
N MET A 524 -4.83 18.06 -19.42
CA MET A 524 -5.08 16.63 -19.65
C MET A 524 -6.23 16.46 -20.66
N VAL A 525 -5.98 15.76 -21.78
CA VAL A 525 -6.91 15.69 -22.91
C VAL A 525 -6.94 14.33 -23.63
N GLY A 526 -8.12 13.80 -23.92
CA GLY A 526 -8.31 12.55 -24.66
C GLY A 526 -7.81 11.30 -23.93
N ASN A 527 -7.60 11.39 -22.61
CA ASN A 527 -7.21 10.26 -21.77
C ASN A 527 -8.43 9.38 -21.46
N ILE A 528 -8.23 8.10 -21.11
CA ILE A 528 -9.34 7.28 -20.58
C ILE A 528 -9.75 7.81 -19.20
N PHE A 529 -8.76 8.11 -18.37
CA PHE A 529 -8.90 8.73 -17.06
C PHE A 529 -7.94 9.91 -16.97
N ASN A 530 -8.41 11.09 -16.59
CA ASN A 530 -7.57 12.28 -16.62
C ASN A 530 -6.59 12.38 -15.43
N PHE A 531 -7.09 12.49 -14.21
CA PHE A 531 -6.26 12.61 -13.01
C PHE A 531 -6.58 11.54 -11.98
N GLY A 532 -5.56 11.02 -11.29
CA GLY A 532 -5.70 10.14 -10.13
C GLY A 532 -4.65 10.40 -9.07
N ILE A 533 -5.00 10.08 -7.83
CA ILE A 533 -4.14 10.24 -6.66
C ILE A 533 -4.43 9.13 -5.66
N ASP A 534 -3.39 8.56 -5.08
CA ASP A 534 -3.47 7.51 -4.06
C ASP A 534 -2.24 7.57 -3.14
N GLY A 535 -2.42 7.16 -1.88
CA GLY A 535 -1.43 7.31 -0.82
C GLY A 535 -1.90 6.77 0.52
N ILE A 536 -0.97 6.44 1.40
CA ILE A 536 -1.25 5.79 2.69
C ILE A 536 -1.41 6.78 3.85
N GLU A 537 -0.89 8.00 3.71
CA GLU A 537 -0.89 9.04 4.75
C GLU A 537 -1.40 10.40 4.22
N LEU A 538 -1.81 11.30 5.12
CA LEU A 538 -2.36 12.62 4.75
C LEU A 538 -1.40 13.44 3.87
N SER A 539 -0.10 13.44 4.18
CA SER A 539 0.94 14.13 3.41
C SER A 539 0.92 13.77 1.93
N ASN A 540 0.57 12.52 1.58
CA ASN A 540 0.49 12.07 0.20
C ASN A 540 -0.69 12.69 -0.58
N PHE A 541 -1.58 13.41 0.10
CA PHE A 541 -2.69 14.16 -0.52
C PHE A 541 -2.55 15.67 -0.32
N MET A 542 -1.50 16.14 0.36
CA MET A 542 -1.29 17.56 0.61
C MET A 542 -0.40 18.16 -0.47
N HIS A 543 -1.00 18.46 -1.62
CA HIS A 543 -0.30 19.02 -2.78
C HIS A 543 -0.64 20.49 -3.03
N ASP A 544 0.17 21.14 -3.85
CA ASP A 544 -0.05 22.50 -4.32
C ASP A 544 -0.52 22.48 -5.79
N ILE A 545 -1.82 22.30 -6.00
CA ILE A 545 -2.44 22.25 -7.33
C ILE A 545 -3.51 23.35 -7.37
N ASP A 546 -3.45 24.21 -8.39
CA ASP A 546 -4.38 25.33 -8.54
C ASP A 546 -5.27 25.18 -9.80
N GLU A 547 -6.14 26.16 -9.99
CA GLU A 547 -7.13 26.18 -11.07
C GLU A 547 -6.55 26.55 -12.45
N SER A 548 -5.23 26.75 -12.57
CA SER A 548 -4.58 26.92 -13.88
C SER A 548 -4.51 25.61 -14.68
N ASN A 549 -4.82 24.49 -14.04
CA ASN A 549 -4.82 23.17 -14.65
C ASN A 549 -6.20 22.83 -15.22
N MET A 550 -6.23 22.22 -16.40
CA MET A 550 -7.45 21.91 -17.14
C MET A 550 -7.56 20.42 -17.48
N ILE A 551 -8.80 19.94 -17.53
CA ILE A 551 -9.17 18.60 -17.98
C ILE A 551 -10.19 18.79 -19.11
N GLU A 552 -9.86 18.33 -20.30
CA GLU A 552 -10.62 18.66 -21.52
C GLU A 552 -10.79 20.18 -21.65
N GLU A 553 -12.01 20.71 -21.50
CA GLU A 553 -12.31 22.15 -21.51
C GLU A 553 -12.73 22.67 -20.11
N GLU A 554 -12.63 21.83 -19.08
CA GLU A 554 -13.09 22.09 -17.71
C GLU A 554 -11.92 22.30 -16.73
N THR A 555 -12.19 22.94 -15.60
CA THR A 555 -11.18 23.23 -14.56
C THR A 555 -10.88 22.00 -13.70
N PHE A 556 -9.62 21.81 -13.30
CA PHE A 556 -9.25 20.83 -12.28
C PHE A 556 -9.37 21.44 -10.87
N HIS A 557 -10.31 20.93 -10.07
CA HIS A 557 -10.58 21.41 -8.71
C HIS A 557 -9.86 20.57 -7.64
N TYR A 558 -8.71 21.06 -7.17
CA TYR A 558 -7.98 20.48 -6.03
C TYR A 558 -8.27 21.26 -4.73
N LEU A 559 -9.18 20.72 -3.92
CA LEU A 559 -9.80 21.39 -2.78
C LEU A 559 -9.19 20.91 -1.46
N LYS A 560 -8.13 21.58 -1.00
CA LYS A 560 -7.53 21.32 0.31
C LYS A 560 -8.07 22.24 1.41
N ASN A 561 -8.22 21.71 2.62
CA ASN A 561 -8.53 22.48 3.84
C ASN A 561 -9.83 23.33 3.75
N LYS A 562 -10.85 22.87 3.03
CA LYS A 562 -12.13 23.59 2.90
C LYS A 562 -12.99 23.38 4.15
N ARG A 563 -13.70 24.43 4.55
CA ARG A 563 -14.59 24.41 5.72
C ARG A 563 -15.88 25.16 5.43
N ASN A 564 -17.03 24.53 5.66
CA ASN A 564 -18.36 25.12 5.52
C ASN A 564 -18.60 25.70 4.11
N VAL A 565 -18.42 24.87 3.09
CA VAL A 565 -18.56 25.28 1.68
C VAL A 565 -19.57 24.39 0.96
N THR A 566 -20.40 25.02 0.13
CA THR A 566 -21.33 24.32 -0.75
C THR A 566 -20.99 24.63 -2.20
N PHE A 567 -20.85 23.59 -3.01
CA PHE A 567 -20.66 23.67 -4.45
C PHE A 567 -21.93 23.20 -5.15
N SER A 568 -22.58 24.12 -5.86
CA SER A 568 -23.92 23.90 -6.46
C SER A 568 -23.90 23.09 -7.75
N SER A 569 -22.74 23.03 -8.43
CA SER A 569 -22.46 22.21 -9.60
C SER A 569 -20.95 22.25 -9.88
N MET A 570 -20.37 21.13 -10.32
CA MET A 570 -18.98 21.01 -10.75
C MET A 570 -18.89 20.10 -11.97
N ARG A 571 -17.90 20.39 -12.83
CA ARG A 571 -17.46 19.57 -13.96
C ARG A 571 -15.94 19.41 -13.90
N GLY A 572 -15.37 18.58 -14.78
CA GLY A 572 -13.92 18.28 -14.74
C GLY A 572 -13.60 17.20 -13.71
N CYS A 573 -12.64 17.46 -12.82
CA CYS A 573 -12.20 16.54 -11.75
C CYS A 573 -12.22 17.24 -10.40
N VAL A 574 -12.61 16.52 -9.36
CA VAL A 574 -12.67 17.03 -7.99
C VAL A 574 -11.88 16.14 -7.04
N VAL A 575 -10.90 16.73 -6.37
CA VAL A 575 -10.16 16.09 -5.27
C VAL A 575 -10.35 16.94 -4.02
N LEU A 576 -10.95 16.38 -2.97
CA LEU A 576 -11.19 17.03 -1.69
C LEU A 576 -10.30 16.40 -0.62
N VAL A 577 -9.48 17.22 0.05
CA VAL A 577 -8.51 16.74 1.04
C VAL A 577 -8.62 17.54 2.34
N ASN A 578 -8.54 16.86 3.48
CA ASN A 578 -8.48 17.46 4.82
C ASN A 578 -9.54 18.53 5.06
N SER A 579 -10.78 18.23 4.66
CA SER A 579 -11.87 19.21 4.62
C SER A 579 -13.02 18.81 5.53
N THR A 580 -13.85 19.78 5.92
CA THR A 580 -14.95 19.57 6.85
C THR A 580 -16.18 20.36 6.45
N ASN A 581 -17.37 19.78 6.58
CA ASN A 581 -18.64 20.44 6.24
C ASN A 581 -18.63 20.95 4.79
N VAL A 582 -18.48 20.03 3.83
CA VAL A 582 -18.48 20.36 2.40
C VAL A 582 -19.61 19.62 1.71
N THR A 583 -20.36 20.34 0.89
CA THR A 583 -21.52 19.82 0.16
C THR A 583 -21.32 19.97 -1.33
N PHE A 584 -21.55 18.91 -2.10
CA PHE A 584 -21.56 18.88 -3.56
C PHE A 584 -22.98 18.53 -4.06
N GLY A 585 -23.56 19.41 -4.86
CA GLY A 585 -24.84 19.18 -5.53
C GLY A 585 -24.69 19.26 -7.06
N ASN A 586 -25.49 18.50 -7.80
CA ASN A 586 -25.63 18.63 -9.27
C ASN A 586 -24.29 18.61 -10.03
N CYS A 587 -23.37 17.75 -9.63
CA CYS A 587 -22.06 17.60 -10.28
C CYS A 587 -22.16 16.62 -11.47
N GLU A 588 -21.36 16.86 -12.52
CA GLU A 588 -21.23 15.98 -13.69
C GLU A 588 -19.75 15.70 -13.93
N LEU A 589 -19.27 14.54 -13.48
CA LEU A 589 -17.84 14.23 -13.42
C LEU A 589 -17.57 12.93 -14.18
N THR A 590 -16.86 13.05 -15.30
CA THR A 590 -16.67 11.98 -16.27
C THR A 590 -15.20 11.79 -16.64
N GLU A 591 -14.81 10.55 -16.96
CA GLU A 591 -13.48 10.21 -17.51
C GLU A 591 -12.31 10.62 -16.58
N ASN A 592 -12.49 10.45 -15.27
CA ASN A 592 -11.45 10.64 -14.25
C ASN A 592 -11.06 9.32 -13.59
N TYR A 593 -9.92 9.30 -12.90
CA TYR A 593 -9.57 8.13 -12.09
C TYR A 593 -10.50 8.03 -10.88
N GLY A 594 -10.70 9.14 -10.17
CA GLY A 594 -11.80 9.32 -9.22
C GLY A 594 -12.68 10.48 -9.70
N GLY A 595 -13.98 10.28 -9.87
CA GLY A 595 -14.90 11.38 -10.22
C GLY A 595 -14.88 12.45 -9.12
N ILE A 596 -15.22 12.04 -7.90
CA ILE A 596 -14.83 12.74 -6.66
C ILE A 596 -13.88 11.84 -5.87
N THR A 597 -12.74 12.38 -5.49
CA THR A 597 -11.84 11.74 -4.51
C THR A 597 -11.87 12.53 -3.20
N CYS A 598 -12.42 11.95 -2.14
CA CYS A 598 -12.42 12.49 -0.79
C CYS A 598 -11.38 11.77 0.06
N ALA A 599 -10.38 12.50 0.55
CA ALA A 599 -9.34 11.96 1.41
C ALA A 599 -9.29 12.72 2.75
N TYR A 600 -9.19 11.99 3.86
CA TYR A 600 -8.98 12.57 5.20
C TYR A 600 -9.98 13.68 5.57
N SER A 601 -11.23 13.54 5.15
CA SER A 601 -12.25 14.58 5.27
C SER A 601 -13.44 14.09 6.10
N THR A 602 -14.19 15.02 6.69
CA THR A 602 -15.31 14.69 7.57
C THR A 602 -16.55 15.54 7.31
N ASN A 603 -17.74 14.99 7.53
CA ASN A 603 -19.01 15.65 7.30
C ASN A 603 -19.15 16.19 5.86
N ILE A 604 -19.15 15.26 4.91
CA ILE A 604 -19.21 15.56 3.47
C ILE A 604 -20.55 15.08 2.92
N GLU A 605 -21.21 15.91 2.11
CA GLU A 605 -22.47 15.53 1.47
C GLU A 605 -22.34 15.61 -0.06
N VAL A 606 -22.72 14.55 -0.75
CA VAL A 606 -22.83 14.50 -2.22
C VAL A 606 -24.26 14.15 -2.56
N PHE A 607 -24.95 15.01 -3.31
CA PHE A 607 -26.33 14.75 -3.71
C PHE A 607 -26.64 15.09 -5.17
N ASN A 608 -27.61 14.37 -5.75
CA ASN A 608 -28.16 14.61 -7.09
C ASN A 608 -27.07 14.80 -8.17
N SER A 609 -26.04 13.94 -8.17
CA SER A 609 -24.84 14.11 -9.00
C SER A 609 -24.60 12.90 -9.90
N HIS A 610 -24.02 13.14 -11.06
CA HIS A 610 -23.80 12.15 -12.12
C HIS A 610 -22.30 11.88 -12.31
N PHE A 611 -21.93 10.61 -12.24
CA PHE A 611 -20.56 10.12 -12.35
C PHE A 611 -20.51 9.05 -13.42
N SER A 612 -19.82 9.29 -14.53
CA SER A 612 -19.75 8.29 -15.59
C SER A 612 -18.38 8.05 -16.20
N LYS A 613 -18.14 6.80 -16.63
CA LYS A 613 -16.89 6.37 -17.28
C LYS A 613 -15.61 6.64 -16.47
N ASN A 614 -15.70 6.77 -15.15
CA ASN A 614 -14.55 6.91 -14.28
C ASN A 614 -13.95 5.55 -13.92
N GLN A 615 -12.70 5.52 -13.45
CA GLN A 615 -12.15 4.32 -12.83
C GLN A 615 -12.86 4.04 -11.51
N ILE A 616 -13.10 5.09 -10.71
CA ILE A 616 -13.93 5.10 -9.51
C ILE A 616 -14.86 6.30 -9.60
N GLY A 617 -16.17 6.11 -9.48
CA GLY A 617 -17.13 7.22 -9.52
C GLY A 617 -16.94 8.16 -8.33
N ILE A 618 -17.04 7.61 -7.11
CA ILE A 618 -16.75 8.33 -5.86
C ILE A 618 -15.79 7.49 -5.02
N TRP A 619 -14.64 8.04 -4.69
CA TRP A 619 -13.65 7.41 -3.82
C TRP A 619 -13.60 8.15 -2.47
N ILE A 620 -13.88 7.44 -1.38
CA ILE A 620 -13.91 7.93 -0.01
C ILE A 620 -12.82 7.20 0.76
N ARG A 621 -11.76 7.90 1.16
CA ARG A 621 -10.57 7.31 1.80
C ARG A 621 -10.26 8.01 3.12
N SER A 622 -10.10 7.25 4.20
CA SER A 622 -9.79 7.80 5.53
C SER A 622 -10.76 8.91 5.97
N CYS A 623 -12.04 8.78 5.62
CA CYS A 623 -13.07 9.79 5.89
C CYS A 623 -14.06 9.34 6.97
N SER A 624 -14.82 10.30 7.49
CA SER A 624 -15.94 10.02 8.39
C SER A 624 -17.17 10.89 8.10
N LEU A 625 -18.36 10.42 8.48
CA LEU A 625 -19.60 11.20 8.34
C LEU A 625 -19.85 11.67 6.90
N VAL A 626 -19.66 10.79 5.91
CA VAL A 626 -19.93 11.13 4.49
C VAL A 626 -21.31 10.62 4.11
N THR A 627 -22.13 11.46 3.50
CA THR A 627 -23.44 11.08 2.94
C THR A 627 -23.41 11.21 1.42
N VAL A 628 -23.74 10.14 0.71
CA VAL A 628 -23.93 10.12 -0.74
C VAL A 628 -25.36 9.71 -1.03
N GLN A 629 -26.13 10.60 -1.66
CA GLN A 629 -27.54 10.38 -1.90
C GLN A 629 -28.03 10.80 -3.29
N TYR A 630 -28.91 10.00 -3.89
CA TYR A 630 -29.48 10.30 -5.22
C TYR A 630 -28.40 10.49 -6.30
N ALA A 631 -27.25 9.83 -6.18
CA ALA A 631 -26.20 9.87 -7.18
C ALA A 631 -26.43 8.80 -8.25
N GLU A 632 -26.09 9.13 -9.50
CA GLU A 632 -26.08 8.22 -10.64
C GLU A 632 -24.64 7.89 -11.02
N LEU A 633 -24.24 6.63 -10.87
CA LEU A 633 -22.88 6.16 -11.12
C LEU A 633 -22.88 5.13 -12.24
N LEU A 634 -22.72 5.59 -13.49
CA LEU A 634 -22.89 4.78 -14.70
C LEU A 634 -21.57 4.49 -15.43
N GLU A 635 -21.36 3.25 -15.88
CA GLU A 635 -20.18 2.84 -16.66
C GLU A 635 -18.83 3.07 -15.97
N ASN A 636 -18.82 3.25 -14.65
CA ASN A 636 -17.59 3.29 -13.87
C ASN A 636 -17.04 1.88 -13.67
N ASN A 637 -15.73 1.73 -13.50
CA ASN A 637 -15.16 0.42 -13.13
C ASN A 637 -15.49 0.09 -11.67
N VAL A 638 -15.37 1.07 -10.77
CA VAL A 638 -15.97 1.02 -9.43
C VAL A 638 -16.97 2.15 -9.29
N GLY A 639 -18.18 1.89 -8.79
CA GLY A 639 -19.17 2.94 -8.54
C GLY A 639 -18.73 3.80 -7.35
N ILE A 640 -18.86 3.26 -6.14
CA ILE A 640 -18.46 3.91 -4.89
C ILE A 640 -17.43 3.03 -4.18
N HIS A 641 -16.25 3.58 -3.90
CA HIS A 641 -15.23 2.91 -3.10
C HIS A 641 -15.06 3.62 -1.75
N VAL A 642 -15.30 2.92 -0.66
CA VAL A 642 -15.14 3.37 0.72
C VAL A 642 -14.00 2.60 1.35
N GLU A 643 -12.95 3.31 1.74
CA GLU A 643 -11.70 2.71 2.16
C GLU A 643 -11.20 3.34 3.45
N ASN A 644 -10.82 2.51 4.43
CA ASN A 644 -10.32 2.94 5.73
C ASN A 644 -11.20 4.02 6.39
N SER A 645 -12.52 3.93 6.20
CA SER A 645 -13.47 4.99 6.54
C SER A 645 -14.56 4.50 7.49
N SER A 646 -15.21 5.43 8.17
CA SER A 646 -16.28 5.10 9.12
C SER A 646 -17.50 6.01 9.03
N SER A 647 -18.66 5.52 9.46
CA SER A 647 -19.89 6.32 9.51
C SER A 647 -20.28 6.92 8.15
N ILE A 648 -20.19 6.13 7.08
CA ILE A 648 -20.54 6.53 5.71
C ILE A 648 -21.98 6.12 5.43
N THR A 649 -22.80 7.01 4.86
CA THR A 649 -24.19 6.75 4.48
C THR A 649 -24.35 6.83 2.97
N LEU A 650 -24.72 5.73 2.33
CA LEU A 650 -25.03 5.64 0.90
C LEU A 650 -26.52 5.36 0.73
N LYS A 651 -27.29 6.32 0.21
CA LYS A 651 -28.75 6.23 0.14
C LYS A 651 -29.34 6.54 -1.23
N ASN A 652 -30.27 5.72 -1.73
CA ASN A 652 -31.01 6.00 -2.97
C ASN A 652 -30.11 6.25 -4.20
N ASN A 653 -28.94 5.61 -4.28
CA ASN A 653 -28.04 5.76 -5.42
C ASN A 653 -28.34 4.72 -6.50
N ILE A 654 -28.10 5.09 -7.75
CA ILE A 654 -28.18 4.20 -8.91
C ILE A 654 -26.76 3.91 -9.37
N VAL A 655 -26.34 2.66 -9.29
CA VAL A 655 -25.00 2.22 -9.68
C VAL A 655 -25.13 1.18 -10.78
N SER A 656 -24.48 1.43 -11.91
CA SER A 656 -24.36 0.44 -12.98
C SER A 656 -22.93 0.39 -13.50
N GLY A 657 -22.27 -0.75 -13.29
CA GLY A 657 -20.87 -0.96 -13.67
C GLY A 657 -20.69 -1.43 -15.12
N LYS A 658 -19.44 -1.71 -15.48
CA LYS A 658 -19.10 -2.47 -16.70
C LYS A 658 -19.02 -3.97 -16.36
N VAL A 659 -19.62 -4.82 -17.19
CA VAL A 659 -19.73 -6.28 -16.99
C VAL A 659 -18.37 -6.99 -16.83
N ILE A 660 -17.28 -6.36 -17.28
CA ILE A 660 -15.97 -7.01 -17.45
C ILE A 660 -15.01 -6.86 -16.24
N SER A 661 -15.18 -5.88 -15.35
CA SER A 661 -14.29 -5.70 -14.18
C SER A 661 -14.85 -4.72 -13.14
N GLY A 662 -14.48 -4.91 -11.87
CA GLY A 662 -14.72 -3.96 -10.77
C GLY A 662 -15.98 -4.19 -9.94
N ALA A 663 -16.33 -3.21 -9.08
CA ALA A 663 -17.37 -3.34 -8.07
C ALA A 663 -18.41 -2.20 -8.11
N GLY A 664 -19.69 -2.48 -7.89
CA GLY A 664 -20.70 -1.42 -7.79
C GLY A 664 -20.44 -0.54 -6.57
N ILE A 665 -20.54 -1.13 -5.38
CA ILE A 665 -20.15 -0.52 -4.11
C ILE A 665 -19.09 -1.40 -3.45
N TRP A 666 -17.99 -0.80 -3.01
CA TRP A 666 -16.89 -1.52 -2.38
C TRP A 666 -16.53 -0.86 -1.05
N PHE A 667 -16.62 -1.62 0.04
CA PHE A 667 -16.10 -1.26 1.35
C PHE A 667 -14.82 -2.06 1.63
N GLN A 668 -13.74 -1.36 1.94
CA GLN A 668 -12.45 -1.93 2.30
C GLN A 668 -12.00 -1.36 3.64
N THR A 669 -11.68 -2.22 4.60
CA THR A 669 -11.20 -1.82 5.94
C THR A 669 -12.08 -0.74 6.58
N SER A 670 -13.40 -0.84 6.40
CA SER A 670 -14.36 0.22 6.76
C SER A 670 -15.41 -0.27 7.74
N SER A 671 -15.92 0.63 8.58
CA SER A 671 -16.84 0.27 9.65
C SER A 671 -17.97 1.25 9.92
N GLN A 672 -19.06 0.77 10.50
CA GLN A 672 -20.21 1.61 10.89
C GLN A 672 -20.84 2.36 9.70
N CYS A 673 -20.70 1.82 8.49
CA CYS A 673 -21.30 2.38 7.28
C CYS A 673 -22.72 1.84 7.05
N LYS A 674 -23.59 2.66 6.46
CA LYS A 674 -24.95 2.31 6.05
C LYS A 674 -25.08 2.41 4.54
N ALA A 675 -25.52 1.35 3.87
CA ALA A 675 -25.94 1.36 2.48
C ALA A 675 -27.43 0.99 2.40
N GLU A 676 -28.27 1.96 2.04
CA GLU A 676 -29.72 1.85 2.08
C GLU A 676 -30.40 2.20 0.76
N SER A 677 -31.31 1.35 0.30
CA SER A 677 -32.19 1.63 -0.86
C SER A 677 -31.44 1.98 -2.14
N ASN A 678 -30.23 1.44 -2.33
CA ASN A 678 -29.46 1.62 -3.56
C ASN A 678 -29.90 0.59 -4.62
N SER A 679 -29.84 0.99 -5.89
CA SER A 679 -30.07 0.11 -7.03
C SER A 679 -28.73 -0.15 -7.72
N ILE A 680 -28.23 -1.38 -7.64
CA ILE A 680 -26.89 -1.76 -8.09
C ILE A 680 -27.02 -2.87 -9.13
N ARG A 681 -26.40 -2.67 -10.30
CA ARG A 681 -26.43 -3.66 -11.37
C ARG A 681 -25.16 -3.78 -12.20
N SER A 682 -25.01 -4.92 -12.86
CA SER A 682 -24.09 -5.15 -14.00
C SER A 682 -22.61 -4.93 -13.69
N SER A 683 -22.17 -5.23 -12.47
CA SER A 683 -20.75 -5.22 -12.10
C SER A 683 -20.18 -6.65 -12.02
N ARG A 684 -18.85 -6.80 -11.96
CA ARG A 684 -18.26 -8.12 -11.62
C ARG A 684 -18.66 -8.50 -10.19
N PHE A 685 -18.54 -7.55 -9.26
CA PHE A 685 -19.12 -7.62 -7.91
C PHE A 685 -20.12 -6.48 -7.75
N ASP A 686 -21.40 -6.72 -7.46
CA ASP A 686 -22.31 -5.58 -7.26
C ASP A 686 -22.00 -4.86 -5.94
N PHE A 687 -21.77 -5.62 -4.87
CA PHE A 687 -21.38 -5.11 -3.56
C PHE A 687 -20.24 -5.96 -2.98
N TYR A 688 -19.15 -5.34 -2.53
CA TYR A 688 -18.01 -6.04 -1.96
C TYR A 688 -17.57 -5.45 -0.63
N LEU A 689 -17.44 -6.29 0.41
CA LEU A 689 -16.84 -5.95 1.69
C LEU A 689 -15.55 -6.77 1.85
N LEU A 690 -14.47 -6.07 2.14
CA LEU A 690 -13.15 -6.64 2.41
C LEU A 690 -12.62 -6.07 3.72
N TYR A 691 -12.23 -6.91 4.69
CA TYR A 691 -11.73 -6.49 6.00
C TYR A 691 -12.65 -5.48 6.73
N SER A 692 -13.96 -5.53 6.48
CA SER A 692 -14.92 -4.50 6.91
C SER A 692 -15.90 -5.04 7.94
N SER A 693 -16.27 -4.23 8.93
CA SER A 693 -17.08 -4.69 10.06
C SER A 693 -18.12 -3.69 10.54
N GLU A 694 -19.16 -4.17 11.25
CA GLU A 694 -20.21 -3.32 11.82
C GLU A 694 -20.98 -2.46 10.79
N ASN A 695 -21.08 -2.92 9.53
CA ASN A 695 -21.80 -2.20 8.48
C ASN A 695 -23.24 -2.70 8.33
N ASN A 696 -24.15 -1.80 7.94
CA ASN A 696 -25.56 -2.08 7.68
C ASN A 696 -25.87 -1.96 6.19
N ILE A 697 -26.19 -3.08 5.54
CA ILE A 697 -26.58 -3.16 4.14
C ILE A 697 -28.07 -3.50 4.11
N THR A 698 -28.91 -2.50 3.83
CA THR A 698 -30.36 -2.64 4.00
C THR A 698 -31.16 -2.21 2.79
N CYS A 699 -32.20 -2.97 2.42
CA CYS A 699 -33.18 -2.56 1.42
C CYS A 699 -32.61 -2.25 0.01
N ASN A 700 -31.44 -2.79 -0.35
CA ASN A 700 -30.82 -2.56 -1.66
C ASN A 700 -31.37 -3.53 -2.71
N GLY A 701 -31.49 -3.07 -3.96
CA GLY A 701 -31.75 -3.91 -5.12
C GLY A 701 -30.43 -4.22 -5.83
N ILE A 702 -30.07 -5.50 -5.90
CA ILE A 702 -28.78 -6.00 -6.40
C ILE A 702 -29.08 -7.00 -7.51
N SER A 703 -28.72 -6.67 -8.76
CA SER A 703 -29.13 -7.47 -9.93
C SER A 703 -28.11 -7.60 -11.06
N GLU A 704 -28.24 -8.67 -11.83
CA GLU A 704 -27.56 -8.85 -13.13
C GLU A 704 -26.01 -8.79 -13.07
N SER A 705 -25.37 -9.28 -11.99
CA SER A 705 -23.90 -9.36 -11.91
C SER A 705 -23.30 -10.46 -12.79
N GLY A 706 -22.08 -10.22 -13.28
CA GLY A 706 -21.31 -11.20 -14.06
C GLY A 706 -20.58 -12.25 -13.22
N SER A 707 -20.36 -12.00 -11.92
CA SER A 707 -19.73 -12.95 -10.99
C SER A 707 -20.49 -13.08 -9.68
N ASN A 708 -20.48 -12.07 -8.79
CA ASN A 708 -21.15 -12.16 -7.50
C ASN A 708 -21.99 -10.92 -7.20
N GLY A 709 -23.10 -11.09 -6.48
CA GLY A 709 -23.96 -10.02 -5.97
C GLY A 709 -23.30 -9.29 -4.81
N LEU A 710 -23.48 -9.82 -3.61
CA LEU A 710 -22.78 -9.37 -2.41
C LEU A 710 -21.66 -10.34 -2.05
N CYS A 711 -20.46 -9.81 -1.85
CA CYS A 711 -19.28 -10.57 -1.43
C CYS A 711 -18.77 -10.05 -0.08
N LEU A 712 -18.57 -10.94 0.88
CA LEU A 712 -17.96 -10.69 2.18
C LEU A 712 -16.65 -11.47 2.27
N GLN A 713 -15.53 -10.79 2.49
CA GLN A 713 -14.22 -11.40 2.65
C GLN A 713 -13.52 -10.83 3.88
N ASN A 714 -13.16 -11.69 4.83
CA ASN A 714 -12.59 -11.29 6.13
C ASN A 714 -13.41 -10.16 6.79
N SER A 715 -14.74 -10.20 6.67
CA SER A 715 -15.62 -9.08 7.02
C SER A 715 -16.66 -9.51 8.04
N ASP A 716 -16.60 -8.93 9.24
CA ASP A 716 -17.26 -9.48 10.42
C ASP A 716 -18.35 -8.58 10.99
N ASN A 717 -19.34 -9.16 11.68
CA ASN A 717 -20.36 -8.43 12.43
C ASN A 717 -21.16 -7.40 11.61
N ASN A 718 -21.36 -7.64 10.31
CA ASN A 718 -22.20 -6.81 9.44
C ASN A 718 -23.67 -7.29 9.49
N VAL A 719 -24.60 -6.38 9.21
CA VAL A 719 -26.04 -6.67 9.09
C VAL A 719 -26.47 -6.53 7.64
N ILE A 720 -27.04 -7.59 7.08
CA ILE A 720 -27.55 -7.66 5.72
C ILE A 720 -29.03 -7.99 5.81
N CYS A 721 -29.90 -7.00 5.58
CA CYS A 721 -31.34 -7.14 5.82
C CYS A 721 -32.21 -6.49 4.75
N GLY A 722 -33.28 -7.16 4.33
CA GLY A 722 -34.28 -6.57 3.42
C GLY A 722 -33.78 -6.33 1.99
N ASN A 723 -32.64 -6.88 1.59
CA ASN A 723 -32.07 -6.69 0.26
C ASN A 723 -32.70 -7.66 -0.75
N GLN A 724 -32.77 -7.24 -2.02
CA GLN A 724 -33.22 -8.07 -3.13
C GLN A 724 -32.03 -8.46 -4.00
N PHE A 725 -31.75 -9.75 -4.10
CA PHE A 725 -30.72 -10.33 -4.95
C PHE A 725 -31.38 -11.12 -6.08
N PHE A 726 -31.29 -10.64 -7.31
CA PHE A 726 -31.99 -11.29 -8.42
C PHE A 726 -31.24 -11.33 -9.75
N ASN A 727 -31.54 -12.37 -10.53
CA ASN A 727 -31.03 -12.58 -11.89
C ASN A 727 -29.50 -12.60 -11.99
N HIS A 728 -28.79 -13.10 -10.98
CA HIS A 728 -27.35 -13.35 -11.08
C HIS A 728 -27.12 -14.65 -11.81
N THR A 729 -26.94 -14.56 -13.12
CA THR A 729 -26.90 -15.73 -14.00
C THR A 729 -25.53 -15.86 -14.66
N SER A 730 -24.91 -17.03 -14.55
CA SER A 730 -23.67 -17.35 -15.27
C SER A 730 -23.69 -18.80 -15.75
N SER A 731 -23.10 -19.04 -16.92
CA SER A 731 -22.87 -20.39 -17.45
C SER A 731 -21.56 -21.01 -16.96
N VAL A 732 -20.75 -20.25 -16.19
CA VAL A 732 -19.46 -20.66 -15.64
C VAL A 732 -19.65 -21.06 -14.17
N ALA A 733 -19.19 -22.27 -13.81
CA ALA A 733 -19.25 -22.74 -12.43
C ALA A 733 -18.43 -21.83 -11.48
N GLY A 734 -18.99 -21.46 -10.33
CA GLY A 734 -18.37 -20.52 -9.38
C GLY A 734 -18.61 -19.04 -9.69
N GLN A 735 -19.46 -18.73 -10.67
CA GLN A 735 -19.97 -17.39 -10.99
C GLN A 735 -21.51 -17.39 -10.94
N GLY A 736 -22.12 -16.21 -10.87
CA GLY A 736 -23.56 -16.05 -10.67
C GLY A 736 -24.00 -16.29 -9.21
N VAL A 737 -23.14 -15.97 -8.24
CA VAL A 737 -23.41 -16.17 -6.81
C VAL A 737 -24.08 -14.94 -6.22
N ALA A 738 -25.30 -15.06 -5.70
CA ALA A 738 -25.98 -13.92 -5.07
C ALA A 738 -25.32 -13.44 -3.78
N LEU A 739 -24.93 -14.36 -2.90
CA LEU A 739 -24.20 -14.06 -1.67
C LEU A 739 -22.96 -14.97 -1.53
N ASN A 740 -21.78 -14.37 -1.51
CA ASN A 740 -20.50 -15.08 -1.35
C ASN A 740 -19.83 -14.63 -0.04
N ILE A 741 -19.51 -15.57 0.84
CA ILE A 741 -18.94 -15.31 2.16
C ILE A 741 -17.67 -16.14 2.34
N SER A 742 -16.57 -15.49 2.71
CA SER A 742 -15.28 -16.14 2.94
C SER A 742 -14.58 -15.59 4.17
N LYS A 743 -14.10 -16.48 5.04
CA LYS A 743 -13.36 -16.13 6.28
C LYS A 743 -14.05 -15.04 7.10
N SER A 744 -15.37 -15.04 7.16
CA SER A 744 -16.18 -13.95 7.70
C SER A 744 -17.14 -14.47 8.78
N PHE A 745 -17.21 -13.76 9.91
CA PHE A 745 -17.82 -14.26 11.14
C PHE A 745 -18.81 -13.28 11.76
N GLY A 746 -19.85 -13.81 12.41
CA GLY A 746 -20.79 -13.02 13.20
C GLY A 746 -21.69 -12.08 12.38
N ASN A 747 -21.74 -12.22 11.05
CA ASN A 747 -22.66 -11.45 10.23
C ASN A 747 -24.10 -11.95 10.44
N ARG A 748 -25.07 -11.01 10.41
CA ARG A 748 -26.51 -11.29 10.52
C ARG A 748 -27.18 -11.04 9.18
N ILE A 749 -27.73 -12.09 8.57
CA ILE A 749 -28.29 -12.09 7.22
C ILE A 749 -29.73 -12.58 7.29
N TYR A 750 -30.71 -11.68 7.28
CA TYR A 750 -32.11 -12.06 7.46
C TYR A 750 -33.05 -11.15 6.65
N HIS A 751 -34.26 -11.62 6.36
CA HIS A 751 -35.28 -10.91 5.58
C HIS A 751 -34.83 -10.47 4.17
N ASN A 752 -33.79 -11.09 3.61
CA ASN A 752 -33.39 -10.84 2.23
C ASN A 752 -34.19 -11.72 1.28
N SER A 753 -34.21 -11.37 0.00
CA SER A 753 -34.81 -12.21 -1.03
C SER A 753 -33.82 -12.56 -2.12
N PHE A 754 -33.63 -13.86 -2.30
CA PHE A 754 -32.78 -14.42 -3.34
C PHE A 754 -33.65 -15.07 -4.40
N ILE A 755 -33.69 -14.47 -5.60
CA ILE A 755 -34.62 -14.84 -6.67
C ILE A 755 -33.89 -15.12 -7.98
N ASP A 756 -34.15 -16.29 -8.57
CA ASP A 756 -33.72 -16.65 -9.94
C ASP A 756 -32.21 -16.48 -10.17
N ASN A 757 -31.40 -16.83 -9.16
CA ASN A 757 -29.93 -16.81 -9.22
C ASN A 757 -29.39 -18.19 -9.61
N THR A 758 -28.24 -18.26 -10.30
CA THR A 758 -27.57 -19.54 -10.61
C THR A 758 -27.09 -20.23 -9.34
N GLN A 759 -26.53 -19.47 -8.40
CA GLN A 759 -26.14 -19.96 -7.09
C GLN A 759 -26.56 -18.95 -6.02
N THR A 760 -27.34 -19.41 -5.05
CA THR A 760 -28.06 -18.51 -4.13
C THR A 760 -27.17 -17.98 -3.00
N ALA A 761 -26.42 -18.87 -2.34
CA ALA A 761 -25.40 -18.48 -1.38
C ALA A 761 -24.22 -19.48 -1.38
N VAL A 762 -23.02 -18.98 -1.07
CA VAL A 762 -21.81 -19.79 -0.83
C VAL A 762 -21.10 -19.25 0.39
N SER A 763 -20.63 -20.17 1.23
CA SER A 763 -19.85 -19.87 2.42
C SER A 763 -18.61 -20.77 2.47
N PHE A 764 -17.47 -20.17 2.84
CA PHE A 764 -16.19 -20.86 3.02
C PHE A 764 -15.52 -20.37 4.31
N ASP A 765 -15.16 -21.31 5.19
CA ASP A 765 -14.45 -21.03 6.44
C ASP A 765 -15.09 -19.87 7.24
N SER A 766 -16.41 -19.91 7.38
CA SER A 766 -17.23 -18.79 7.87
C SER A 766 -18.32 -19.30 8.82
N VAL A 767 -18.72 -18.49 9.81
CA VAL A 767 -19.81 -18.80 10.75
C VAL A 767 -20.69 -17.57 10.95
N ASN A 768 -21.91 -17.62 10.43
CA ASN A 768 -22.83 -16.49 10.38
C ASN A 768 -24.26 -16.91 10.73
N VAL A 769 -25.12 -15.92 11.03
CA VAL A 769 -26.53 -16.13 11.38
C VAL A 769 -27.40 -15.74 10.20
N PHE A 770 -28.23 -16.68 9.72
CA PHE A 770 -29.08 -16.50 8.53
C PHE A 770 -30.56 -16.27 8.86
N ASP A 771 -30.89 -15.93 10.11
CA ASP A 771 -32.25 -15.64 10.53
C ASP A 771 -32.29 -14.62 11.68
N ASP A 772 -33.47 -14.09 12.01
CA ASP A 772 -33.69 -13.21 13.16
C ASP A 772 -34.49 -13.89 14.28
N GLY A 773 -34.45 -15.22 14.32
CA GLY A 773 -35.19 -16.02 15.28
C GLY A 773 -36.70 -16.06 15.05
N TYR A 774 -37.42 -16.88 15.82
CA TYR A 774 -38.87 -16.96 15.77
C TYR A 774 -39.55 -15.89 16.64
N PRO A 775 -40.64 -15.25 16.18
CA PRO A 775 -41.33 -15.42 14.90
C PRO A 775 -40.85 -14.48 13.78
N ALA A 776 -39.73 -13.76 13.98
CA ALA A 776 -39.25 -12.78 13.00
C ALA A 776 -38.86 -13.43 11.67
N GLY A 777 -38.28 -14.64 11.71
CA GLY A 777 -38.02 -15.45 10.52
C GLY A 777 -36.66 -15.19 9.86
N GLY A 778 -36.41 -15.93 8.76
CA GLY A 778 -35.17 -15.94 8.00
C GLY A 778 -35.24 -15.21 6.66
N ASN A 779 -34.75 -15.83 5.60
CA ASN A 779 -34.72 -15.25 4.25
C ASN A 779 -35.71 -15.93 3.29
N TYR A 780 -35.99 -15.27 2.18
CA TYR A 780 -36.68 -15.87 1.04
C TYR A 780 -35.69 -16.46 0.04
N TRP A 781 -35.92 -17.71 -0.35
CA TRP A 781 -35.09 -18.48 -1.27
C TRP A 781 -35.99 -19.02 -2.40
N SER A 782 -35.81 -18.56 -3.65
CA SER A 782 -36.66 -19.01 -4.76
C SER A 782 -36.49 -20.48 -5.13
N ASP A 783 -35.39 -21.09 -4.71
CA ASP A 783 -35.03 -22.50 -4.89
C ASP A 783 -35.40 -23.38 -3.69
N TYR A 784 -36.00 -22.83 -2.64
CA TYR A 784 -36.46 -23.63 -1.49
C TYR A 784 -37.70 -24.45 -1.84
N ALA A 785 -37.67 -25.74 -1.48
CA ALA A 785 -38.71 -26.71 -1.81
C ALA A 785 -39.42 -27.32 -0.59
N GLY A 786 -39.16 -26.81 0.62
CA GLY A 786 -39.83 -27.29 1.83
C GLY A 786 -41.27 -26.77 1.96
N GLU A 787 -42.03 -27.39 2.85
CA GLU A 787 -43.43 -27.04 3.12
C GLU A 787 -43.55 -26.13 4.37
N ASP A 788 -44.72 -25.48 4.52
CA ASP A 788 -45.16 -24.72 5.71
C ASP A 788 -46.42 -25.43 6.22
N VAL A 789 -46.23 -26.30 7.21
CA VAL A 789 -47.23 -27.18 7.82
C VAL A 789 -47.22 -27.05 9.34
N TYR A 790 -46.08 -26.69 9.92
CA TYR A 790 -45.86 -26.57 11.34
C TYR A 790 -45.56 -25.12 11.75
N CYS A 791 -45.80 -24.81 13.02
CA CYS A 791 -45.55 -23.53 13.63
C CYS A 791 -44.69 -23.67 14.90
N GLY A 792 -44.34 -22.52 15.48
CA GLY A 792 -43.58 -22.42 16.71
C GLY A 792 -42.06 -22.45 16.51
N VAL A 793 -41.32 -22.16 17.58
CA VAL A 793 -39.85 -21.93 17.56
C VAL A 793 -39.07 -23.12 16.99
N PHE A 794 -39.59 -24.35 17.10
CA PHE A 794 -38.95 -25.57 16.60
C PHE A 794 -39.62 -26.14 15.34
N GLN A 795 -40.59 -25.44 14.76
CA GLN A 795 -41.35 -25.87 13.57
C GLN A 795 -41.89 -27.30 13.71
N ASN A 796 -42.54 -27.58 14.84
CA ASN A 796 -43.03 -28.91 15.20
C ASN A 796 -44.46 -28.94 15.78
N GLU A 797 -45.11 -27.78 15.90
CA GLU A 797 -46.51 -27.66 16.31
C GLU A 797 -47.41 -27.60 15.09
N THR A 798 -48.58 -28.25 15.06
CA THR A 798 -49.40 -28.27 13.84
C THR A 798 -50.09 -26.91 13.60
N GLY A 799 -49.88 -26.31 12.42
CA GLY A 799 -50.44 -25.01 12.03
C GLY A 799 -49.50 -24.30 11.05
N ARG A 800 -50.03 -23.44 10.16
CA ARG A 800 -49.19 -22.66 9.23
C ARG A 800 -48.88 -21.31 9.83
N ASP A 801 -47.63 -20.86 9.75
CA ASP A 801 -47.21 -19.53 10.19
C ASP A 801 -46.40 -18.74 9.16
N GLY A 802 -46.33 -19.24 7.91
CA GLY A 802 -45.65 -18.55 6.81
C GLY A 802 -44.13 -18.67 6.86
N ILE A 803 -43.61 -19.55 7.71
CA ILE A 803 -42.21 -19.92 7.82
C ILE A 803 -42.05 -21.37 7.32
N GLY A 804 -40.91 -21.67 6.71
CA GLY A 804 -40.60 -22.99 6.20
C GLY A 804 -40.22 -23.95 7.32
N ASP A 805 -40.79 -25.15 7.28
CA ASP A 805 -40.58 -26.17 8.31
C ASP A 805 -39.17 -26.81 8.29
N VAL A 806 -38.50 -26.76 7.13
CA VAL A 806 -37.21 -27.41 6.90
C VAL A 806 -36.15 -26.33 6.77
N PRO A 807 -35.12 -26.29 7.62
CA PRO A 807 -34.05 -25.32 7.49
C PRO A 807 -33.37 -25.33 6.11
N TYR A 808 -33.05 -24.16 5.56
CA TYR A 808 -32.28 -24.03 4.32
C TYR A 808 -30.79 -24.11 4.67
N VAL A 809 -30.11 -25.15 4.18
CA VAL A 809 -28.70 -25.42 4.51
C VAL A 809 -27.78 -24.76 3.49
N ILE A 810 -26.93 -23.83 3.94
CA ILE A 810 -25.87 -23.24 3.11
C ILE A 810 -24.62 -24.12 3.18
N ASP A 811 -24.17 -24.45 4.40
CA ASP A 811 -23.11 -25.43 4.67
C ASP A 811 -23.28 -26.05 6.08
N ALA A 812 -22.27 -26.79 6.58
CA ALA A 812 -22.34 -27.46 7.87
C ALA A 812 -22.44 -26.52 9.10
N SER A 813 -21.99 -25.27 8.96
CA SER A 813 -21.93 -24.26 10.01
C SER A 813 -22.92 -23.11 9.80
N ASN A 814 -23.56 -23.04 8.63
CA ASN A 814 -24.41 -21.93 8.20
C ASN A 814 -25.75 -22.46 7.68
N MET A 815 -26.82 -22.12 8.39
CA MET A 815 -28.17 -22.59 8.10
C MET A 815 -29.18 -21.48 8.41
N ASP A 816 -30.15 -21.30 7.54
CA ASP A 816 -31.35 -20.50 7.80
C ASP A 816 -32.39 -21.43 8.44
N HIS A 817 -32.69 -21.24 9.73
CA HIS A 817 -33.61 -22.11 10.47
C HIS A 817 -35.07 -21.81 10.17
N TYR A 818 -35.37 -20.65 9.59
CA TYR A 818 -36.73 -20.15 9.38
C TYR A 818 -36.88 -19.62 7.94
N PRO A 819 -36.66 -20.47 6.91
CA PRO A 819 -36.70 -20.05 5.51
C PRO A 819 -38.14 -19.76 5.05
N LEU A 820 -38.34 -19.43 3.77
CA LEU A 820 -39.68 -19.22 3.17
C LEU A 820 -40.43 -17.98 3.67
N ILE A 821 -39.73 -17.00 4.24
CA ILE A 821 -40.31 -15.67 4.47
C ILE A 821 -40.78 -15.09 3.14
N TYR A 822 -41.93 -14.41 3.11
CA TYR A 822 -42.42 -13.82 1.86
C TYR A 822 -41.32 -13.01 1.17
N PRO A 823 -41.14 -13.18 -0.17
CA PRO A 823 -40.16 -12.40 -0.88
C PRO A 823 -40.46 -10.93 -0.63
N CYS A 824 -39.43 -10.14 -0.34
CA CYS A 824 -39.52 -8.70 -0.19
C CYS A 824 -39.92 -8.00 -1.52
N PHE A 825 -40.28 -8.75 -2.57
CA PHE A 825 -40.85 -8.23 -3.79
C PHE A 825 -41.98 -7.27 -3.47
N GLY A 826 -41.89 -6.10 -4.10
CA GLY A 826 -42.97 -5.14 -4.15
C GLY A 826 -44.27 -5.84 -4.50
N VAL A 827 -45.26 -5.66 -3.61
CA VAL A 827 -46.64 -5.56 -4.06
C VAL A 827 -46.62 -4.62 -5.26
N LYS A 828 -46.80 -5.15 -6.48
CA LYS A 828 -47.26 -4.36 -7.59
C LYS A 828 -48.62 -3.84 -7.14
N PHE A 829 -48.68 -2.59 -6.70
CA PHE A 829 -49.94 -1.87 -6.73
C PHE A 829 -50.33 -1.82 -8.21
N GLU A 830 -51.33 -2.61 -8.61
CA GLU A 830 -52.09 -2.31 -9.80
C GLU A 830 -52.81 -0.97 -9.51
N LEU A 831 -52.15 0.14 -9.81
CA LEU A 831 -52.73 1.49 -9.73
C LEU A 831 -54.08 1.58 -10.45
N GLU A 832 -54.31 0.73 -11.46
CA GLU A 832 -55.59 0.63 -12.19
C GLU A 832 -56.72 -0.04 -11.38
N LYS A 833 -56.40 -0.86 -10.37
CA LYS A 833 -57.37 -1.39 -9.39
C LYS A 833 -57.53 -0.50 -8.16
N LEU A 834 -56.59 0.42 -7.93
CA LEU A 834 -56.75 1.51 -6.97
C LEU A 834 -57.59 2.63 -7.62
N ASN A 835 -58.86 2.32 -7.86
CA ASN A 835 -59.81 3.28 -8.40
C ASN A 835 -60.17 4.31 -7.32
N ILE A 836 -59.28 5.26 -7.04
CA ILE A 836 -59.61 6.49 -6.30
C ILE A 836 -60.30 7.43 -7.29
N VAL A 837 -61.48 7.02 -7.75
CA VAL A 837 -62.48 7.95 -8.27
C VAL A 837 -63.54 8.07 -7.21
N GLU A 838 -63.23 8.82 -6.16
CA GLU A 838 -64.24 9.62 -5.48
C GLU A 838 -63.60 10.92 -5.00
N ARG A 839 -63.57 11.89 -5.93
CA ARG A 839 -63.55 13.30 -5.59
C ARG A 839 -64.74 13.56 -4.66
N THR A 840 -64.51 13.69 -3.36
CA THR A 840 -65.25 14.52 -2.37
C THR A 840 -65.18 13.93 -0.97
N GLN A 841 -64.04 14.06 -0.27
CA GLN A 841 -64.10 14.14 1.20
C GLN A 841 -63.25 15.31 1.66
N ARG A 842 -63.93 16.25 2.33
CA ARG A 842 -63.34 17.41 2.98
C ARG A 842 -62.74 16.95 4.30
N ILE A 843 -61.51 17.35 4.60
CA ILE A 843 -60.95 17.19 5.94
C ILE A 843 -61.70 18.19 6.84
N GLN A 844 -62.38 17.68 7.87
CA GLN A 844 -63.08 18.49 8.85
C GLN A 844 -62.23 18.53 10.12
N CYS A 845 -61.67 19.69 10.44
CA CYS A 845 -60.94 19.91 11.69
C CYS A 845 -61.91 20.46 12.76
N VAL A 846 -61.93 19.84 13.94
CA VAL A 846 -62.67 20.33 15.11
C VAL A 846 -61.64 20.85 16.11
N ILE A 847 -61.70 22.15 16.40
CA ILE A 847 -60.87 22.80 17.41
C ILE A 847 -61.71 22.92 18.67
N GLU A 848 -61.39 22.15 19.71
CA GLU A 848 -61.95 22.38 21.05
C GLU A 848 -61.00 23.26 21.87
N SER A 849 -61.48 24.43 22.30
CA SER A 849 -60.79 25.32 23.22
C SER A 849 -61.34 25.15 24.63
N PRO A 850 -60.50 25.00 25.67
CA PRO A 850 -60.96 25.05 27.04
C PRO A 850 -61.12 26.53 27.44
N LEU A 851 -62.39 26.97 27.48
CA LEU A 851 -62.94 28.21 28.07
C LEU A 851 -63.41 29.29 27.07
N PHE A 852 -64.75 29.38 26.99
CA PHE A 852 -65.62 30.50 26.63
C PHE A 852 -64.96 31.72 25.94
N TYR A 853 -64.86 31.71 24.61
CA TYR A 853 -65.23 32.83 23.70
C TYR A 853 -65.20 32.29 22.26
N MET A 854 -66.33 32.32 21.55
CA MET A 854 -66.41 31.95 20.13
C MET A 854 -65.86 33.06 19.24
N PHE A 855 -64.81 32.77 18.48
CA PHE A 855 -64.55 33.43 17.20
C PHE A 855 -64.45 32.34 16.13
N SER A 856 -65.25 32.47 15.07
CA SER A 856 -65.17 31.58 13.91
C SER A 856 -64.10 32.09 12.95
N ILE A 857 -63.03 31.32 12.76
CA ILE A 857 -62.18 31.47 11.57
C ILE A 857 -62.83 30.63 10.47
N ASN A 858 -63.09 31.26 9.33
CA ASN A 858 -63.66 30.57 8.18
C ASN A 858 -62.59 29.62 7.61
N SER A 859 -62.83 28.31 7.72
CA SER A 859 -61.95 27.21 7.29
C SER A 859 -61.78 27.11 5.74
N SER A 860 -62.05 28.19 5.03
CA SER A 860 -61.94 28.28 3.57
C SER A 860 -60.62 28.90 3.10
N GLN A 861 -59.61 29.08 3.97
CA GLN A 861 -58.37 29.79 3.64
C GLN A 861 -57.07 29.06 4.01
N VAL A 862 -57.14 27.80 4.46
CA VAL A 862 -55.95 26.95 4.60
C VAL A 862 -56.11 25.78 3.64
N PHE A 863 -55.39 25.85 2.53
CA PHE A 863 -55.37 24.82 1.49
C PHE A 863 -53.98 24.19 1.49
N ILE A 864 -53.91 22.88 1.75
CA ILE A 864 -52.71 22.09 1.48
C ILE A 864 -52.87 21.57 0.05
N ASP A 865 -52.37 22.33 -0.91
CA ASP A 865 -52.58 22.08 -2.34
C ASP A 865 -51.53 21.14 -2.96
N GLN A 866 -50.62 20.57 -2.16
CA GLN A 866 -49.59 19.63 -2.64
C GLN A 866 -49.69 18.26 -1.95
N PRO A 867 -49.60 17.14 -2.70
CA PRO A 867 -49.53 15.81 -2.12
C PRO A 867 -48.26 15.65 -1.27
N ILE A 868 -48.41 15.12 -0.07
CA ILE A 868 -47.29 14.84 0.84
C ILE A 868 -46.75 13.46 0.49
N GLN A 869 -45.46 13.37 0.16
CA GLN A 869 -44.76 12.12 -0.07
C GLN A 869 -43.89 11.82 1.15
N VAL A 870 -44.42 11.06 2.12
CA VAL A 870 -43.66 10.62 3.29
C VAL A 870 -43.21 9.19 3.06
N PHE A 871 -41.91 8.94 3.21
CA PHE A 871 -41.34 7.60 3.13
C PHE A 871 -41.21 7.03 4.55
N PRO A 872 -41.67 5.80 4.80
CA PRO A 872 -41.50 5.17 6.10
C PRO A 872 -40.00 4.93 6.39
N GLU A 873 -39.60 5.07 7.65
CA GLU A 873 -38.24 4.74 8.14
C GLU A 873 -37.96 3.25 8.07
N SER A 874 -39.00 2.44 8.21
CA SER A 874 -38.96 0.99 8.03
C SER A 874 -40.32 0.46 7.61
N LEU A 875 -40.30 -0.54 6.74
CA LEU A 875 -41.45 -1.38 6.42
C LEU A 875 -41.18 -2.74 7.06
N VAL A 876 -42.02 -3.16 8.00
CA VAL A 876 -41.90 -4.46 8.65
C VAL A 876 -43.07 -5.31 8.22
N PHE A 877 -42.77 -6.46 7.61
CA PHE A 877 -43.76 -7.41 7.13
C PHE A 877 -43.99 -8.49 8.20
N GLY A 878 -45.25 -8.83 8.47
CA GLY A 878 -45.62 -9.86 9.43
C GLY A 878 -47.13 -10.04 9.49
N ASP A 879 -47.62 -11.14 10.04
CA ASP A 879 -49.05 -11.35 10.27
C ASP A 879 -49.41 -10.89 11.70
N TYR A 880 -49.43 -9.58 11.92
CA TYR A 880 -49.58 -8.98 13.26
C TYR A 880 -50.99 -9.17 13.84
N ASN A 881 -51.96 -9.51 13.01
CA ASN A 881 -53.31 -9.85 13.43
C ASN A 881 -53.63 -11.37 13.33
N ASN A 882 -52.64 -12.18 12.98
CA ASN A 882 -52.67 -13.64 12.96
C ASN A 882 -53.81 -14.22 12.08
N ASN A 883 -54.09 -13.58 10.94
CA ASN A 883 -55.16 -13.92 10.02
C ASN A 883 -54.69 -14.67 8.77
N THR A 884 -53.42 -15.06 8.70
CA THR A 884 -52.72 -15.71 7.60
C THR A 884 -52.54 -14.85 6.34
N VAL A 885 -52.75 -13.53 6.46
CA VAL A 885 -52.50 -12.53 5.41
C VAL A 885 -51.40 -11.59 5.90
N PRO A 886 -50.29 -11.43 5.15
CA PRO A 886 -49.22 -10.52 5.56
C PRO A 886 -49.71 -9.09 5.72
N ASP A 887 -49.50 -8.51 6.89
CA ASP A 887 -49.67 -7.10 7.18
C ASP A 887 -48.36 -6.35 6.86
N VAL A 888 -48.50 -5.05 6.57
CA VAL A 888 -47.38 -4.13 6.39
C VAL A 888 -47.44 -3.09 7.50
N LEU A 889 -46.46 -3.12 8.39
CA LEU A 889 -46.27 -2.08 9.39
C LEU A 889 -45.30 -1.03 8.84
N ALA A 890 -45.81 0.17 8.54
CA ALA A 890 -45.00 1.29 8.07
C ALA A 890 -44.73 2.24 9.24
N CYS A 891 -43.46 2.35 9.66
CA CYS A 891 -43.04 3.25 10.72
C CYS A 891 -42.64 4.59 10.11
N PHE A 892 -43.31 5.69 10.46
CA PHE A 892 -43.01 7.01 9.92
C PHE A 892 -42.23 7.87 10.93
N PRO A 893 -41.29 8.73 10.48
CA PRO A 893 -40.59 9.65 11.37
C PRO A 893 -41.60 10.62 12.00
N MET A 894 -41.73 10.60 13.33
CA MET A 894 -42.64 11.50 14.04
C MET A 894 -42.25 12.98 13.85
N VAL A 895 -40.94 13.25 13.66
CA VAL A 895 -40.35 14.59 13.47
C VAL A 895 -40.62 15.15 12.06
N GLY A 896 -40.54 14.31 11.01
CA GLY A 896 -40.70 14.77 9.63
C GLY A 896 -42.14 15.17 9.26
N ILE A 897 -43.13 14.52 9.85
CA ILE A 897 -44.55 14.89 9.67
C ILE A 897 -44.88 16.16 10.48
N ALA A 898 -44.30 16.32 11.67
CA ALA A 898 -44.49 17.48 12.53
C ALA A 898 -43.81 18.75 11.98
N ASP A 899 -42.56 18.65 11.51
CA ASP A 899 -41.82 19.79 10.95
C ASP A 899 -42.42 20.28 9.62
N PHE A 900 -42.96 19.37 8.80
CA PHE A 900 -43.68 19.74 7.58
C PHE A 900 -45.02 20.43 7.89
N ALA A 901 -45.78 19.93 8.87
CA ALA A 901 -47.01 20.59 9.31
C ALA A 901 -46.74 22.00 9.88
N MET A 902 -45.61 22.19 10.57
CA MET A 902 -45.21 23.49 11.13
C MET A 902 -44.73 24.48 10.06
N THR A 903 -43.97 24.04 9.05
CA THR A 903 -43.46 24.90 7.96
C THR A 903 -44.55 25.38 6.99
N GLN A 904 -45.64 24.62 6.80
CA GLN A 904 -46.80 25.07 6.01
C GLN A 904 -47.74 26.03 6.78
N ILE A 905 -47.53 26.18 8.09
CA ILE A 905 -48.25 27.12 8.96
C ILE A 905 -47.52 28.48 9.03
N GLU A 906 -46.21 28.53 8.75
CA GLU A 906 -45.37 29.73 8.85
C GLU A 906 -45.77 30.88 7.90
N ASP A 907 -46.39 30.58 6.75
CA ASP A 907 -46.67 31.58 5.71
C ASP A 907 -47.93 32.45 5.94
N ASN A 908 -48.59 32.34 7.09
CA ASN A 908 -49.69 33.25 7.47
C ASN A 908 -49.34 34.07 8.72
N ALA A 909 -48.48 35.07 8.53
CA ALA A 909 -48.03 36.03 9.55
C ALA A 909 -49.17 36.80 10.27
N GLU A 910 -50.42 36.77 9.77
CA GLU A 910 -51.57 37.37 10.47
C GLU A 910 -52.18 36.48 11.56
N CYS A 911 -52.02 35.16 11.49
CA CYS A 911 -52.61 34.24 12.47
C CYS A 911 -51.85 34.22 13.81
N PHE A 912 -50.51 34.35 13.79
CA PHE A 912 -49.68 34.19 14.99
C PHE A 912 -49.66 35.37 15.98
N ARG A 913 -50.17 36.55 15.59
CA ARG A 913 -50.23 37.70 16.50
C ARG A 913 -51.17 37.49 17.70
N PHE A 914 -52.07 36.50 17.65
CA PHE A 914 -53.06 36.23 18.69
C PHE A 914 -52.72 35.05 19.63
N PHE A 915 -51.70 34.24 19.36
CA PHE A 915 -51.47 32.94 20.03
C PHE A 915 -50.18 32.84 20.87
N ARG A 916 -49.60 33.94 21.34
CA ARG A 916 -48.50 33.86 22.32
C ARG A 916 -49.00 33.27 23.65
N GLY A 917 -48.59 32.05 23.96
CA GLY A 917 -48.81 31.39 25.26
C GLY A 917 -49.89 30.29 25.30
N PHE A 918 -50.35 29.77 24.16
CA PHE A 918 -51.31 28.66 24.11
C PHE A 918 -50.70 27.40 23.49
N ALA A 919 -51.04 26.22 24.04
CA ALA A 919 -50.69 24.92 23.47
C ALA A 919 -51.63 24.58 22.30
N LEU A 920 -51.06 24.12 21.19
CA LEU A 920 -51.81 23.76 19.99
C LEU A 920 -52.01 22.23 19.95
N ARG A 921 -53.26 21.76 19.97
CA ARG A 921 -53.59 20.33 19.84
C ARG A 921 -53.97 20.04 18.39
N ILE A 922 -53.18 19.21 17.71
CA ILE A 922 -53.40 18.82 16.31
C ILE A 922 -53.83 17.34 16.29
N THR A 923 -55.08 17.07 15.93
CA THR A 923 -55.58 15.71 15.73
C THR A 923 -55.48 15.37 14.24
N VAL A 924 -54.70 14.36 13.90
CA VAL A 924 -54.54 13.87 12.52
C VAL A 924 -55.36 12.59 12.36
N MET A 925 -56.32 12.60 11.43
CA MET A 925 -57.14 11.43 11.14
C MET A 925 -56.55 10.70 9.93
N VAL A 926 -56.04 9.49 10.14
CA VAL A 926 -55.46 8.66 9.06
C VAL A 926 -56.49 7.61 8.66
N CYS A 927 -56.94 7.65 7.40
CA CYS A 927 -57.91 6.70 6.87
C CYS A 927 -57.21 5.76 5.89
N VAL A 928 -57.13 4.47 6.24
CA VAL A 928 -56.55 3.43 5.38
C VAL A 928 -57.69 2.55 4.86
N VAL A 929 -57.85 2.47 3.53
CA VAL A 929 -58.90 1.66 2.90
C VAL A 929 -58.25 0.49 2.18
N LEU A 930 -58.57 -0.74 2.59
CA LEU A 930 -58.17 -1.98 1.91
C LEU A 930 -59.43 -2.82 1.63
N GLY A 931 -59.84 -2.87 0.35
CA GLY A 931 -61.01 -3.63 -0.10
C GLY A 931 -62.38 -3.02 0.22
N ASN A 932 -63.46 -3.69 -0.21
CA ASN A 932 -64.86 -3.22 -0.16
C ASN A 932 -65.51 -3.09 1.24
N SER A 933 -64.72 -3.04 2.31
CA SER A 933 -65.23 -2.77 3.65
C SER A 933 -64.27 -1.84 4.38
N ALA A 934 -64.73 -0.61 4.64
CA ALA A 934 -64.01 0.37 5.44
C ALA A 934 -64.10 -0.01 6.93
N SER A 935 -62.95 -0.09 7.60
CA SER A 935 -62.87 0.05 9.05
C SER A 935 -62.05 1.30 9.36
N GLN A 936 -62.66 2.27 10.03
CA GLN A 936 -61.98 3.46 10.55
C GLN A 936 -61.26 3.09 11.86
N ALA A 937 -59.98 3.44 11.97
CA ALA A 937 -59.29 3.54 13.24
C ALA A 937 -59.01 5.02 13.50
N GLU A 938 -59.58 5.56 14.57
CA GLU A 938 -59.25 6.90 15.07
C GLU A 938 -58.15 6.75 16.13
N GLU A 939 -57.00 7.38 15.92
CA GLU A 939 -55.99 7.58 16.96
C GLU A 939 -55.87 9.07 17.28
N GLU A 940 -56.06 9.42 18.56
CA GLU A 940 -56.05 10.79 19.04
C GLU A 940 -54.65 11.18 19.54
N ILE A 941 -53.86 11.85 18.70
CA ILE A 941 -52.50 12.29 19.07
C ILE A 941 -52.57 13.71 19.66
N THR A 942 -52.04 13.90 20.87
CA THR A 942 -51.94 15.21 21.53
C THR A 942 -50.51 15.71 21.49
N VAL A 943 -50.25 16.74 20.69
CA VAL A 943 -48.94 17.43 20.68
C VAL A 943 -48.98 18.56 21.72
N VAL A 944 -47.99 18.61 22.61
CA VAL A 944 -47.73 19.77 23.48
C VAL A 944 -46.35 20.31 23.14
N SER A 945 -46.28 21.32 22.27
CA SER A 945 -45.06 22.08 22.04
C SER A 945 -45.11 23.39 22.82
N ASP A 946 -44.13 23.60 23.71
CA ASP A 946 -43.94 24.87 24.40
C ASP A 946 -43.20 25.83 23.44
N VAL A 947 -43.96 26.70 22.77
CA VAL A 947 -43.42 27.65 21.80
C VAL A 947 -42.79 28.83 22.54
N SER A 948 -41.57 28.64 23.05
CA SER A 948 -40.81 29.72 23.71
C SER A 948 -39.43 30.01 23.11
N SER A 949 -38.99 29.31 22.06
CA SER A 949 -37.68 29.59 21.44
C SER A 949 -37.67 29.43 19.92
N VAL A 950 -38.20 30.42 19.20
CA VAL A 950 -37.79 30.70 17.82
C VAL A 950 -37.43 32.19 17.75
N PRO A 951 -36.15 32.56 17.55
CA PRO A 951 -35.79 33.92 17.21
C PRO A 951 -35.96 34.16 15.70
N ASN A 952 -36.87 35.09 15.40
CA ASN A 952 -37.19 35.76 14.14
C ASN A 952 -37.36 34.91 12.87
#